data_AF-A0AAV9N3T8-F1
#
_entry.id   AF-A0AAV9N3T8-F1
#
_cell.length_a   1.000
_cell.length_b   1.000
_cell.length_c   1.000
_cell.angle_alpha   90.00
_cell.angle_beta   90.00
_cell.angle_gamma   90.00
#
_symmetry.space_group_name_H-M   'P 1'
#
loop_
_entity.id
_entity.type
_entity.pdbx_description
1 polymer ?
#
loop_
_entity_poly.entity_id
_entity_poly.type
_entity_poly.pdbx_seq_one_letter_code
_entity_poly.pdbx_strand_id
1 'polypeptide(L)'
;MSTLSREFPSLQISALDGRAQSYHHKQDQFRRLHDLLTRSANTLKLAIQADSVLCSAEADFEFARALLELRVQYGSLDLHQDLALARKVELGVDNVERVRPTGIIYIIPSKANMTFSILSALGAAIAAGSCVIVELPQTLTKTSATLRQILTDALDSDTFALSTSRPPVSFTRQCFLVHQTNEDINPLDWTQILSSKPTAGVVAIVDRTADISKAARSILVASLAFGGKSAYAPQLVLVNEFIADSFLSELALILEPDQGIGREKRGRSGRLGDTTKDTWKSDKIKTLSSGDNISIVEVLDRDVPFFQRKSLEPTITIVRVSSLDDALNVLIGQELVASFIFAGIREANYLSRFTVAAMYTINHIPVELLVGPVAPMHPSLPAAVFPRYVPAMFTLPSPQYLPGKRSTQPLTNLKDQLRIDQLKETAIKPLSPVVRRSGHQLNFFGQAILLGLGMALTSIISSRQLKASMGIFIRTSSGSTAEMVSYSPLPPIRRVVTSHNEHSKAYVERDDLISAELLEHGNAAQLLWSSDSIPADVNVPDDRGKVKTGIVNGGSVLRIVDFPPRSTGLFHRTISQDYIVVLTGTVILTLDDGSKTPISQGGVVVQRATMHGWDNDTDEWARILCVLVPANNPIINEVKLEQEMTFHVK
;
A
#
# COMPACT_ATOMS: atom_id res chain seq x y z
N MET A 1 -37.20 -21.43 10.26
CA MET A 1 -36.01 -22.28 10.04
C MET A 1 -35.95 -22.58 8.55
N SER A 2 -35.01 -21.98 7.81
CA SER A 2 -34.81 -22.37 6.42
C SER A 2 -34.40 -23.85 6.41
N THR A 3 -35.03 -24.64 5.56
CA THR A 3 -34.66 -26.03 5.34
C THR A 3 -33.21 -26.07 4.88
N LEU A 4 -32.32 -26.61 5.72
CA LEU A 4 -30.93 -26.86 5.34
C LEU A 4 -30.91 -27.61 4.01
N SER A 5 -30.13 -27.10 3.06
CA SER A 5 -29.94 -27.74 1.77
C SER A 5 -29.30 -29.13 1.99
N ARG A 6 -29.60 -30.09 1.11
CA ARG A 6 -28.91 -31.40 1.13
C ARG A 6 -27.43 -31.31 0.74
N GLU A 7 -27.05 -30.24 0.04
CA GLU A 7 -25.68 -30.00 -0.40
C GLU A 7 -24.81 -29.50 0.76
N PHE A 8 -23.65 -30.12 0.98
CA PHE A 8 -22.66 -29.71 1.99
C PHE A 8 -23.25 -29.44 3.41
N PRO A 9 -23.94 -30.43 4.03
CA PRO A 9 -24.61 -30.22 5.31
C PRO A 9 -23.64 -29.84 6.45
N SER A 10 -22.47 -30.47 6.52
CA SER A 10 -21.46 -30.15 7.53
C SER A 10 -20.96 -28.71 7.43
N LEU A 11 -20.73 -28.20 6.21
CA LEU A 11 -20.32 -26.81 6.01
C LEU A 11 -21.42 -25.82 6.41
N GLN A 12 -22.68 -26.13 6.12
CA GLN A 12 -23.80 -25.27 6.54
C GLN A 12 -23.88 -25.19 8.07
N ILE A 13 -23.71 -26.31 8.77
CA ILE A 13 -23.67 -26.35 10.23
C ILE A 13 -22.47 -25.55 10.76
N SER A 14 -21.27 -25.80 10.24
CA SER A 14 -20.06 -25.07 10.65
C SER A 14 -20.14 -23.56 10.40
N ALA A 15 -20.80 -23.14 9.32
CA ALA A 15 -21.03 -21.73 9.02
C ALA A 15 -22.00 -21.07 10.02
N LEU A 16 -23.00 -21.82 10.50
CA LEU A 16 -23.93 -21.35 11.54
C LEU A 16 -23.28 -21.30 12.92
N ASP A 17 -22.53 -22.33 13.28
CA ASP A 17 -21.87 -22.45 14.59
C ASP A 17 -20.59 -21.58 14.70
N GLY A 18 -20.13 -21.01 13.58
CA GLY A 18 -18.97 -20.14 13.55
C GLY A 18 -17.64 -20.86 13.78
N ARG A 19 -17.57 -22.18 13.53
CA ARG A 19 -16.37 -23.00 13.78
C ARG A 19 -15.13 -22.47 13.06
N ALA A 20 -15.30 -21.95 11.84
CA ALA A 20 -14.22 -21.38 11.05
C ALA A 20 -13.63 -20.07 11.63
N GLN A 21 -14.31 -19.41 12.57
CA GLN A 21 -13.89 -18.10 13.11
C GLN A 21 -12.76 -18.19 14.15
N SER A 22 -12.61 -19.35 14.79
CA SER A 22 -11.62 -19.54 15.86
C SER A 22 -10.20 -19.27 15.37
N TYR A 23 -9.45 -18.47 16.12
CA TYR A 23 -8.04 -18.16 15.81
C TYR A 23 -7.21 -19.43 15.61
N HIS A 24 -7.31 -20.39 16.52
CA HIS A 24 -6.56 -21.65 16.43
C HIS A 24 -6.98 -22.48 15.23
N HIS A 25 -8.28 -22.51 14.89
CA HIS A 25 -8.75 -23.18 13.68
C HIS A 25 -8.11 -22.58 12.43
N LYS A 26 -8.18 -21.24 12.28
CA LYS A 26 -7.53 -20.51 11.16
C LYS A 26 -6.04 -20.87 11.09
N GLN A 27 -5.35 -20.81 12.22
CA GLN A 27 -3.92 -21.10 12.34
C GLN A 27 -3.58 -22.53 11.86
N ASP A 28 -4.36 -23.52 12.29
CA ASP A 28 -4.15 -24.93 11.94
C ASP A 28 -4.42 -25.21 10.46
N GLN A 29 -5.46 -24.61 9.87
CA GLN A 29 -5.72 -24.74 8.42
C GLN A 29 -4.52 -24.24 7.61
N PHE A 30 -4.00 -23.05 7.93
CA PHE A 30 -2.84 -22.48 7.23
C PHE A 30 -1.58 -23.34 7.39
N ARG A 31 -1.29 -23.81 8.60
CA ARG A 31 -0.11 -24.66 8.85
C ARG A 31 -0.16 -25.94 8.04
N ARG A 32 -1.27 -26.69 8.10
CA ARG A 32 -1.43 -27.94 7.33
C ARG A 32 -1.35 -27.70 5.83
N LEU A 33 -2.02 -26.66 5.33
CA LEU A 33 -2.00 -26.32 3.90
C LEU A 33 -0.60 -25.93 3.43
N HIS A 34 0.10 -25.06 4.16
CA HIS A 34 1.46 -24.66 3.83
C HIS A 34 2.43 -25.84 3.86
N ASP A 35 2.36 -26.68 4.90
CA ASP A 35 3.24 -27.85 5.04
C ASP A 35 3.04 -28.87 3.91
N LEU A 36 1.79 -29.12 3.51
CA LEU A 36 1.52 -30.06 2.43
C LEU A 36 1.88 -29.49 1.05
N LEU A 37 1.63 -28.19 0.81
CA LEU A 37 2.04 -27.50 -0.42
C LEU A 37 3.56 -27.51 -0.58
N THR A 38 4.31 -27.22 0.49
CA THR A 38 5.78 -27.19 0.44
C THR A 38 6.37 -28.58 0.22
N ARG A 39 5.84 -29.63 0.87
CA ARG A 39 6.24 -31.02 0.61
C ARG A 39 5.93 -31.48 -0.82
N SER A 40 4.80 -31.01 -1.38
CA SER A 40 4.33 -31.37 -2.71
C SER A 40 4.82 -30.41 -3.82
N ALA A 41 5.74 -29.49 -3.51
CA ALA A 41 6.12 -28.40 -4.40
C ALA A 41 6.60 -28.89 -5.76
N ASN A 42 7.50 -29.88 -5.81
CA ASN A 42 8.02 -30.41 -7.07
C ASN A 42 6.92 -31.06 -7.92
N THR A 43 6.05 -31.86 -7.30
CA THR A 43 4.92 -32.51 -7.98
C THR A 43 3.96 -31.49 -8.57
N LEU A 44 3.60 -30.46 -7.80
CA LEU A 44 2.67 -29.43 -8.26
C LEU A 44 3.26 -28.58 -9.37
N LYS A 45 4.53 -28.20 -9.28
CA LYS A 45 5.22 -27.44 -10.34
C LYS A 45 5.32 -28.23 -11.65
N LEU A 46 5.67 -29.51 -11.58
CA LEU A 46 5.68 -30.40 -12.75
C LEU A 46 4.28 -30.58 -13.35
N ALA A 47 3.25 -30.65 -12.50
CA ALA A 47 1.86 -30.70 -12.96
C ALA A 47 1.45 -29.42 -13.70
N ILE A 48 1.78 -28.24 -13.15
CA ILE A 48 1.55 -26.94 -13.79
C ILE A 48 2.23 -26.89 -15.16
N GLN A 49 3.49 -27.31 -15.26
CA GLN A 49 4.22 -27.35 -16.54
C GLN A 49 3.62 -28.33 -17.54
N ALA A 50 3.07 -29.45 -17.09
CA ALA A 50 2.49 -30.45 -17.98
C ALA A 50 1.17 -29.99 -18.61
N ASP A 51 0.38 -29.18 -17.89
CA ASP A 51 -0.94 -28.73 -18.34
C ASP A 51 -0.93 -27.31 -18.95
N SER A 52 0.22 -26.62 -18.92
CA SER A 52 0.34 -25.24 -19.39
C SER A 52 1.55 -25.05 -20.32
N VAL A 53 1.63 -23.89 -20.97
CA VAL A 53 2.77 -23.52 -21.84
C VAL A 53 3.89 -22.83 -21.04
N LEU A 54 3.82 -22.89 -19.70
CA LEU A 54 4.73 -22.18 -18.82
C LEU A 54 6.11 -22.83 -18.79
N CYS A 55 7.15 -22.00 -18.77
CA CYS A 55 8.51 -22.49 -18.52
C CYS A 55 8.72 -22.80 -17.02
N SER A 56 9.84 -23.46 -16.67
CA SER A 56 10.16 -23.76 -15.27
C SER A 56 10.18 -22.53 -14.39
N ALA A 57 10.84 -21.46 -14.82
CA ALA A 57 10.92 -20.23 -14.04
C ALA A 57 9.53 -19.61 -13.79
N GLU A 58 8.62 -19.65 -14.77
CA GLU A 58 7.25 -19.14 -14.60
C GLU A 58 6.42 -20.02 -13.67
N ALA A 59 6.54 -21.35 -13.77
CA ALA A 59 5.86 -22.28 -12.86
C ALA A 59 6.39 -22.17 -11.43
N ASP A 60 7.71 -22.04 -11.25
CA ASP A 60 8.35 -21.75 -9.97
C ASP A 60 7.84 -20.42 -9.39
N PHE A 61 7.75 -19.38 -10.23
CA PHE A 61 7.25 -18.07 -9.82
C PHE A 61 5.77 -18.14 -9.42
N GLU A 62 4.90 -18.79 -10.21
CA GLU A 62 3.48 -18.95 -9.87
C GLU A 62 3.33 -19.62 -8.50
N PHE A 63 4.03 -20.73 -8.28
CA PHE A 63 3.99 -21.46 -7.02
C PHE A 63 4.51 -20.61 -5.85
N ALA A 64 5.65 -19.93 -6.01
CA ALA A 64 6.22 -19.08 -4.97
C ALA A 64 5.28 -17.92 -4.61
N ARG A 65 4.64 -17.30 -5.61
CA ARG A 65 3.66 -16.23 -5.40
C ARG A 65 2.42 -16.74 -4.67
N ALA A 66 1.91 -17.91 -5.03
CA ALA A 66 0.78 -18.52 -4.34
C ALA A 66 1.10 -18.84 -2.87
N LEU A 67 2.32 -19.31 -2.58
CA LEU A 67 2.76 -19.58 -1.21
C LEU A 67 2.95 -18.29 -0.40
N LEU A 68 3.46 -17.23 -1.02
CA LEU A 68 3.60 -15.92 -0.38
C LEU A 68 2.25 -15.29 -0.03
N GLU A 69 1.22 -15.46 -0.86
CA GLU A 69 -0.16 -15.07 -0.51
C GLU A 69 -0.58 -15.72 0.81
N LEU A 70 -0.46 -17.05 0.92
CA LEU A 70 -0.81 -17.77 2.16
C LEU A 70 -0.03 -17.29 3.38
N ARG A 71 1.27 -16.99 3.22
CA ARG A 71 2.11 -16.48 4.32
C ARG A 71 1.67 -15.11 4.79
N VAL A 72 1.31 -14.21 3.88
CA VAL A 72 0.79 -12.88 4.23
C VAL A 72 -0.55 -13.00 4.95
N GLN A 73 -1.45 -13.85 4.47
CA GLN A 73 -2.74 -14.07 5.14
C GLN A 73 -2.55 -14.66 6.54
N TYR A 74 -1.66 -15.64 6.71
CA TYR A 74 -1.32 -16.19 8.01
C TYR A 74 -0.72 -15.12 8.95
N GLY A 75 0.19 -14.28 8.44
CA GLY A 75 0.80 -13.19 9.21
C GLY A 75 -0.17 -12.08 9.61
N SER A 76 -1.36 -12.01 8.99
CA SER A 76 -2.43 -11.08 9.36
C SER A 76 -3.29 -11.55 10.54
N LEU A 77 -3.12 -12.79 11.00
CA LEU A 77 -3.84 -13.31 12.16
C LEU A 77 -3.22 -12.76 13.45
N ASP A 78 -4.05 -12.17 14.31
CA ASP A 78 -3.62 -11.65 15.62
C ASP A 78 -4.58 -12.12 16.73
N LEU A 79 -4.08 -13.02 17.59
CA LEU A 79 -4.84 -13.57 18.71
C LEU A 79 -5.18 -12.49 19.76
N HIS A 80 -4.24 -11.58 20.04
CA HIS A 80 -4.44 -10.55 21.05
C HIS A 80 -5.49 -9.55 20.60
N GLN A 81 -5.44 -9.16 19.32
CA GLN A 81 -6.47 -8.30 18.72
C GLN A 81 -7.84 -8.99 18.68
N ASP A 82 -7.90 -10.26 18.23
CA ASP A 82 -9.14 -11.03 18.16
C ASP A 82 -9.79 -11.15 19.57
N LEU A 83 -9.00 -11.47 20.61
CA LEU A 83 -9.47 -11.55 21.99
C LEU A 83 -9.88 -10.18 22.56
N ALA A 84 -9.12 -9.13 22.28
CA ALA A 84 -9.44 -7.78 22.74
C ALA A 84 -10.76 -7.29 22.15
N LEU A 85 -10.99 -7.50 20.85
CA LEU A 85 -12.24 -7.17 20.17
C LEU A 85 -13.41 -8.00 20.71
N ALA A 86 -13.21 -9.29 20.96
CA ALA A 86 -14.26 -10.16 21.50
C ALA A 86 -14.72 -9.72 22.90
N ARG A 87 -13.81 -9.20 23.74
CA ARG A 87 -14.08 -8.80 25.12
C ARG A 87 -14.60 -7.36 25.28
N LYS A 88 -14.57 -6.50 24.25
CA LYS A 88 -14.99 -5.08 24.36
C LYS A 88 -16.36 -4.93 25.04
N VAL A 89 -17.35 -5.73 24.61
CA VAL A 89 -18.71 -5.70 25.17
C VAL A 89 -18.74 -6.19 26.62
N GLU A 90 -18.00 -7.26 26.95
CA GLU A 90 -17.87 -7.77 28.33
C GLU A 90 -17.25 -6.72 29.27
N LEU A 91 -16.36 -5.89 28.75
CA LEU A 91 -15.71 -4.79 29.45
C LEU A 91 -16.55 -3.50 29.50
N GLY A 92 -17.78 -3.52 28.98
CA GLY A 92 -18.65 -2.34 28.98
C GLY A 92 -18.28 -1.28 27.94
N VAL A 93 -17.54 -1.64 26.89
CA VAL A 93 -17.11 -0.75 25.80
C VAL A 93 -17.81 -1.11 24.49
N ASP A 94 -18.23 -0.10 23.72
CA ASP A 94 -18.76 -0.29 22.37
C ASP A 94 -17.76 -1.03 21.48
N ASN A 95 -18.25 -1.97 20.67
CA ASN A 95 -17.46 -2.68 19.68
C ASN A 95 -17.85 -2.23 18.27
N VAL A 96 -17.50 -1.00 17.94
CA VAL A 96 -17.81 -0.35 16.65
C VAL A 96 -17.07 -1.02 15.47
N GLU A 97 -15.88 -1.53 15.74
CA GLU A 97 -15.01 -2.17 14.75
C GLU A 97 -15.35 -3.64 14.51
N ARG A 98 -16.36 -4.18 15.19
CA ARG A 98 -16.71 -5.59 15.06
C ARG A 98 -17.08 -5.92 13.63
N VAL A 99 -16.45 -6.96 13.10
CA VAL A 99 -16.78 -7.59 11.83
C VAL A 99 -17.23 -9.03 12.05
N ARG A 100 -17.95 -9.59 11.09
CA ARG A 100 -18.31 -11.01 11.02
C ARG A 100 -18.00 -11.57 9.64
N PRO A 101 -17.64 -12.86 9.50
CA PRO A 101 -17.51 -13.47 8.17
C PRO A 101 -18.82 -13.44 7.40
N THR A 102 -18.73 -13.45 6.07
CA THR A 102 -19.88 -13.52 5.16
C THR A 102 -20.62 -14.86 5.20
N GLY A 103 -19.99 -15.92 5.72
CA GLY A 103 -20.57 -17.25 5.88
C GLY A 103 -19.87 -18.28 5.01
N ILE A 104 -20.55 -18.77 3.96
CA ILE A 104 -19.99 -19.71 2.98
C ILE A 104 -19.49 -18.92 1.76
N ILE A 105 -18.20 -19.08 1.45
CA ILE A 105 -17.57 -18.50 0.26
C ILE A 105 -17.43 -19.59 -0.79
N TYR A 106 -17.96 -19.34 -1.97
CA TYR A 106 -17.84 -20.21 -3.13
C TYR A 106 -16.86 -19.58 -4.13
N ILE A 107 -15.77 -20.27 -4.46
CA ILE A 107 -14.71 -19.77 -5.35
C ILE A 107 -14.82 -20.47 -6.70
N ILE A 108 -15.00 -19.69 -7.76
CA ILE A 108 -14.84 -20.12 -9.15
C ILE A 108 -13.47 -19.63 -9.62
N PRO A 109 -12.44 -20.51 -9.63
CA PRO A 109 -11.08 -20.10 -9.92
C PRO A 109 -10.85 -19.83 -11.41
N SER A 110 -9.92 -18.93 -11.70
CA SER A 110 -9.40 -18.77 -13.07
C SER A 110 -8.73 -20.06 -13.53
N LYS A 111 -9.03 -20.47 -14.77
CA LYS A 111 -8.37 -21.61 -15.44
C LYS A 111 -6.91 -21.31 -15.79
N ALA A 112 -6.59 -20.03 -16.03
CA ALA A 112 -5.21 -19.56 -16.14
C ALA A 112 -4.60 -19.40 -14.74
N ASN A 113 -3.40 -19.94 -14.52
CA ASN A 113 -2.68 -19.93 -13.24
C ASN A 113 -3.55 -20.42 -12.06
N MET A 114 -4.16 -21.61 -12.24
CA MET A 114 -5.16 -22.18 -11.33
C MET A 114 -4.67 -22.29 -9.88
N THR A 115 -3.39 -22.63 -9.68
CA THR A 115 -2.80 -22.78 -8.34
C THR A 115 -2.83 -21.45 -7.60
N PHE A 116 -2.36 -20.37 -8.24
CA PHE A 116 -2.40 -19.04 -7.64
C PHE A 116 -3.84 -18.55 -7.43
N SER A 117 -4.72 -18.77 -8.40
CA SER A 117 -6.09 -18.24 -8.37
C SER A 117 -6.92 -18.86 -7.23
N ILE A 118 -6.76 -20.16 -6.97
CA ILE A 118 -7.36 -20.84 -5.82
C ILE A 118 -6.74 -20.34 -4.50
N LEU A 119 -5.42 -20.42 -4.36
CA LEU A 119 -4.76 -20.20 -3.06
C LEU A 119 -4.85 -18.75 -2.59
N SER A 120 -4.82 -17.78 -3.51
CA SER A 120 -4.94 -16.35 -3.16
C SER A 120 -6.30 -16.01 -2.54
N ALA A 121 -7.40 -16.47 -3.15
CA ALA A 121 -8.74 -16.26 -2.62
C ALA A 121 -9.02 -17.12 -1.38
N LEU A 122 -8.60 -18.39 -1.40
CA LEU A 122 -8.78 -19.33 -0.29
C LEU A 122 -8.08 -18.86 0.99
N GLY A 123 -6.84 -18.37 0.88
CA GLY A 123 -6.10 -17.86 2.04
C GLY A 123 -6.83 -16.71 2.72
N ALA A 124 -7.26 -15.70 1.96
CA ALA A 124 -7.99 -14.56 2.51
C ALA A 124 -9.37 -14.97 3.09
N ALA A 125 -10.05 -15.95 2.48
CA ALA A 125 -11.30 -16.50 2.98
C ALA A 125 -11.14 -17.26 4.31
N ILE A 126 -10.09 -18.07 4.47
CA ILE A 126 -9.74 -18.74 5.72
C ILE A 126 -9.40 -17.70 6.80
N ALA A 127 -8.58 -16.70 6.47
CA ALA A 127 -8.21 -15.63 7.41
C ALA A 127 -9.43 -14.82 7.89
N ALA A 128 -10.44 -14.63 7.03
CA ALA A 128 -11.70 -14.00 7.40
C ALA A 128 -12.59 -14.87 8.32
N GLY A 129 -12.27 -16.16 8.48
CA GLY A 129 -13.02 -17.10 9.31
C GLY A 129 -14.30 -17.63 8.65
N SER A 130 -14.32 -17.71 7.32
CA SER A 130 -15.45 -18.23 6.53
C SER A 130 -15.28 -19.71 6.21
N CYS A 131 -16.40 -20.40 5.96
CA CYS A 131 -16.37 -21.74 5.34
C CYS A 131 -16.17 -21.58 3.84
N VAL A 132 -15.40 -22.47 3.20
CA VAL A 132 -14.98 -22.27 1.81
C VAL A 132 -15.29 -23.49 0.94
N ILE A 133 -15.85 -23.22 -0.24
CA ILE A 133 -16.06 -24.20 -1.29
C ILE A 133 -15.29 -23.74 -2.52
N VAL A 134 -14.47 -24.61 -3.10
CA VAL A 134 -13.77 -24.33 -4.36
C VAL A 134 -14.39 -25.17 -5.47
N GLU A 135 -14.84 -24.52 -6.54
CA GLU A 135 -15.27 -25.19 -7.76
C GLU A 135 -14.05 -25.76 -8.48
N LEU A 136 -13.91 -27.08 -8.45
CA LEU A 136 -12.86 -27.81 -9.13
C LEU A 136 -13.51 -28.99 -9.85
N PRO A 137 -13.88 -28.83 -11.14
CA PRO A 137 -14.45 -29.92 -11.92
C PRO A 137 -13.47 -31.10 -12.07
N GLN A 138 -13.99 -32.30 -12.33
CA GLN A 138 -13.14 -33.45 -12.67
C GLN A 138 -12.62 -33.27 -14.09
N THR A 139 -11.32 -33.01 -14.20
CA THR A 139 -10.60 -32.84 -15.46
C THR A 139 -9.44 -33.83 -15.53
N LEU A 140 -8.95 -34.10 -16.75
CA LEU A 140 -7.75 -34.94 -16.96
C LEU A 140 -6.44 -34.18 -16.71
N THR A 141 -6.51 -32.93 -16.23
CA THR A 141 -5.33 -32.10 -15.96
C THR A 141 -4.65 -32.54 -14.67
N LYS A 142 -3.33 -32.72 -14.72
CA LYS A 142 -2.52 -33.15 -13.57
C LYS A 142 -2.57 -32.14 -12.42
N THR A 143 -2.65 -30.86 -12.73
CA THR A 143 -2.71 -29.72 -11.80
C THR A 143 -3.99 -29.80 -10.97
N SER A 144 -5.15 -30.03 -11.60
CA SER A 144 -6.43 -30.18 -10.90
C SER A 144 -6.42 -31.41 -9.99
N ALA A 145 -5.92 -32.55 -10.49
CA ALA A 145 -5.80 -33.77 -9.69
C ALA A 145 -4.90 -33.58 -8.46
N THR A 146 -3.73 -32.96 -8.65
CA THR A 146 -2.77 -32.68 -7.57
C THR A 146 -3.35 -31.70 -6.54
N LEU A 147 -3.97 -30.61 -6.99
CA LEU A 147 -4.61 -29.64 -6.10
C LEU A 147 -5.78 -30.26 -5.33
N ARG A 148 -6.61 -31.10 -5.97
CA ARG A 148 -7.69 -31.83 -5.30
C ARG A 148 -7.15 -32.64 -4.13
N GLN A 149 -6.08 -33.40 -4.35
CA GLN A 149 -5.46 -34.21 -3.31
C GLN A 149 -4.93 -33.32 -2.18
N ILE A 150 -4.11 -32.31 -2.50
CA ILE A 150 -3.52 -31.42 -1.51
C ILE A 150 -4.59 -30.70 -0.66
N LEU A 151 -5.61 -30.14 -1.30
CA LEU A 151 -6.64 -29.37 -0.59
C LEU A 151 -7.50 -30.26 0.31
N THR A 152 -7.83 -31.47 -0.14
CA THR A 152 -8.63 -32.43 0.65
C THR A 152 -7.84 -32.97 1.84
N ASP A 153 -6.54 -33.24 1.66
CA ASP A 153 -5.68 -33.80 2.72
C ASP A 153 -5.28 -32.74 3.76
N ALA A 154 -5.18 -31.46 3.36
CA ALA A 154 -4.74 -30.39 4.25
C ALA A 154 -5.86 -29.73 5.08
N LEU A 155 -7.05 -29.57 4.50
CA LEU A 155 -8.11 -28.72 5.06
C LEU A 155 -9.19 -29.55 5.78
N ASP A 156 -9.75 -28.99 6.85
CA ASP A 156 -10.81 -29.64 7.62
C ASP A 156 -12.12 -29.69 6.81
N SER A 157 -12.61 -30.91 6.59
CA SER A 157 -13.84 -31.22 5.83
C SER A 157 -15.10 -30.57 6.39
N ASP A 158 -15.10 -30.15 7.66
CA ASP A 158 -16.24 -29.46 8.25
C ASP A 158 -16.29 -27.98 7.83
N THR A 159 -15.18 -27.41 7.39
CA THR A 159 -15.09 -25.97 7.02
C THR A 159 -14.65 -25.73 5.57
N PHE A 160 -14.24 -26.78 4.87
CA PHE A 160 -13.78 -26.74 3.49
C PHE A 160 -14.38 -27.88 2.66
N ALA A 161 -14.76 -27.58 1.41
CA ALA A 161 -15.15 -28.61 0.45
C ALA A 161 -14.73 -28.26 -0.98
N LEU A 162 -14.63 -29.30 -1.81
CA LEU A 162 -14.48 -29.16 -3.26
C LEU A 162 -15.80 -29.49 -3.95
N SER A 163 -16.21 -28.63 -4.89
CA SER A 163 -17.38 -28.88 -5.73
C SER A 163 -16.96 -29.32 -7.12
N THR A 164 -17.47 -30.45 -7.60
CA THR A 164 -17.22 -30.93 -8.97
C THR A 164 -18.14 -30.28 -10.00
N SER A 165 -19.28 -29.77 -9.55
CA SER A 165 -20.29 -29.09 -10.37
C SER A 165 -20.96 -27.98 -9.55
N ARG A 166 -21.58 -27.01 -10.23
CA ARG A 166 -22.27 -25.92 -9.54
C ARG A 166 -23.51 -26.43 -8.79
N PRO A 167 -23.67 -26.12 -7.48
CA PRO A 167 -24.86 -26.48 -6.73
C PRO A 167 -26.14 -25.80 -7.26
N PRO A 168 -27.33 -26.28 -6.90
CA PRO A 168 -28.59 -25.64 -7.28
C PRO A 168 -28.73 -24.23 -6.69
N VAL A 169 -29.55 -23.39 -7.33
CA VAL A 169 -29.76 -21.98 -6.95
C VAL A 169 -30.25 -21.81 -5.50
N SER A 170 -30.96 -22.81 -4.97
CA SER A 170 -31.37 -22.82 -3.56
C SER A 170 -30.19 -22.78 -2.59
N PHE A 171 -29.04 -23.34 -2.98
CA PHE A 171 -27.80 -23.31 -2.19
C PHE A 171 -26.89 -22.14 -2.55
N THR A 172 -26.77 -21.75 -3.82
CA THR A 172 -25.88 -20.64 -4.20
C THR A 172 -26.34 -19.31 -3.64
N ARG A 173 -27.66 -19.13 -3.41
CA ARG A 173 -28.24 -17.91 -2.83
C ARG A 173 -27.84 -17.58 -1.40
N GLN A 174 -27.26 -18.54 -0.68
CA GLN A 174 -26.67 -18.35 0.66
C GLN A 174 -25.13 -18.21 0.61
N CYS A 175 -24.53 -18.29 -0.58
CA CYS A 175 -23.09 -18.22 -0.76
C CYS A 175 -22.65 -16.83 -1.23
N PHE A 176 -21.51 -16.39 -0.70
CA PHE A 176 -20.72 -15.29 -1.26
C PHE A 176 -19.86 -15.85 -2.40
N LEU A 177 -20.02 -15.33 -3.61
CA LEU A 177 -19.27 -15.80 -4.77
C LEU A 177 -17.98 -15.01 -4.97
N VAL A 178 -16.86 -15.73 -5.13
CA VAL A 178 -15.64 -15.20 -5.73
C VAL A 178 -15.58 -15.69 -7.17
N HIS A 179 -15.77 -14.77 -8.12
CA HIS A 179 -15.84 -15.08 -9.55
C HIS A 179 -14.59 -14.58 -10.26
N GLN A 180 -13.72 -15.50 -10.67
CA GLN A 180 -12.43 -15.16 -11.31
C GLN A 180 -12.42 -15.39 -12.83
N THR A 181 -13.55 -15.77 -13.40
CA THR A 181 -13.69 -16.09 -14.83
C THR A 181 -14.61 -15.07 -15.50
N ASN A 182 -14.71 -15.17 -16.83
CA ASN A 182 -15.70 -14.43 -17.62
C ASN A 182 -16.93 -15.30 -17.93
N GLU A 183 -17.18 -16.36 -17.15
CA GLU A 183 -18.36 -17.19 -17.38
C GLU A 183 -19.60 -16.39 -17.01
N ASP A 184 -20.64 -16.45 -17.85
CA ASP A 184 -21.89 -15.75 -17.56
C ASP A 184 -22.54 -16.36 -16.31
N ILE A 185 -22.75 -15.50 -15.30
CA ILE A 185 -23.44 -15.85 -14.06
C ILE A 185 -24.65 -14.94 -13.92
N ASN A 186 -25.75 -15.49 -13.41
CA ASN A 186 -26.89 -14.68 -13.00
C ASN A 186 -26.61 -14.10 -11.60
N PRO A 187 -26.50 -12.77 -11.42
CA PRO A 187 -26.20 -12.18 -10.13
C PRO A 187 -27.22 -12.50 -9.04
N LEU A 188 -28.47 -12.78 -9.43
CA LEU A 188 -29.57 -13.12 -8.52
C LEU A 188 -29.48 -14.52 -7.91
N ASP A 189 -28.54 -15.34 -8.39
CA ASP A 189 -28.32 -16.69 -7.87
C ASP A 189 -27.38 -16.70 -6.66
N TRP A 190 -26.82 -15.55 -6.27
CA TRP A 190 -25.79 -15.43 -5.23
C TRP A 190 -26.14 -14.33 -4.22
N THR A 191 -25.65 -14.45 -2.98
CA THR A 191 -25.90 -13.41 -1.97
C THR A 191 -25.12 -12.14 -2.28
N GLN A 192 -23.85 -12.30 -2.63
CA GLN A 192 -22.89 -11.25 -2.94
C GLN A 192 -21.87 -11.80 -3.94
N ILE A 193 -21.29 -10.94 -4.77
CA ILE A 193 -20.33 -11.33 -5.80
C ILE A 193 -19.12 -10.41 -5.72
N LEU A 194 -17.95 -11.04 -5.58
CA LEU A 194 -16.65 -10.42 -5.75
C LEU A 194 -16.07 -10.88 -7.09
N SER A 195 -16.14 -10.01 -8.08
CA SER A 195 -15.76 -10.33 -9.46
C SER A 195 -14.36 -9.79 -9.79
N SER A 196 -13.53 -10.67 -10.33
CA SER A 196 -12.34 -10.32 -11.09
C SER A 196 -12.72 -10.43 -12.57
N LYS A 197 -12.77 -9.30 -13.30
CA LYS A 197 -13.16 -9.26 -14.72
C LYS A 197 -11.94 -9.32 -15.65
N PRO A 198 -11.52 -10.49 -16.18
CA PRO A 198 -10.35 -10.59 -17.06
C PRO A 198 -10.53 -9.97 -18.47
N THR A 199 -11.72 -9.54 -18.85
CA THR A 199 -11.98 -8.78 -20.10
C THR A 199 -11.80 -7.28 -19.99
N ALA A 200 -11.71 -6.72 -18.78
CA ALA A 200 -11.54 -5.28 -18.63
C ALA A 200 -10.14 -4.83 -19.12
N GLY A 201 -10.06 -3.59 -19.61
CA GLY A 201 -8.92 -3.11 -20.37
C GLY A 201 -7.66 -2.91 -19.53
N VAL A 202 -6.52 -3.32 -20.06
CA VAL A 202 -5.20 -2.98 -19.53
C VAL A 202 -4.49 -2.12 -20.56
N VAL A 203 -4.14 -0.90 -20.17
CA VAL A 203 -3.47 0.06 -21.04
C VAL A 203 -2.07 0.38 -20.54
N ALA A 204 -1.12 0.53 -21.46
CA ALA A 204 0.15 1.21 -21.20
C ALA A 204 0.15 2.57 -21.91
N ILE A 205 0.56 3.64 -21.23
CA ILE A 205 0.67 4.98 -21.81
C ILE A 205 2.14 5.37 -21.79
N VAL A 206 2.70 5.70 -22.95
CA VAL A 206 4.10 6.08 -23.12
C VAL A 206 4.15 7.52 -23.64
N ASP A 207 4.43 8.46 -22.73
CA ASP A 207 4.58 9.88 -23.07
C ASP A 207 5.98 10.18 -23.63
N ARG A 208 6.14 11.30 -24.34
CA ARG A 208 7.43 11.77 -24.88
C ARG A 208 8.55 11.92 -23.84
N THR A 209 8.20 12.05 -22.56
CA THR A 209 9.16 12.14 -21.45
C THR A 209 9.58 10.78 -20.88
N ALA A 210 9.07 9.67 -21.43
CA ALA A 210 9.38 8.32 -20.99
C ALA A 210 10.80 7.87 -21.33
N ASP A 211 11.32 6.95 -20.53
CA ASP A 211 12.43 6.08 -20.94
C ASP A 211 11.89 5.03 -21.92
N ILE A 212 12.15 5.24 -23.22
CA ILE A 212 11.62 4.44 -24.32
C ILE A 212 12.06 2.99 -24.20
N SER A 213 13.35 2.73 -24.01
CA SER A 213 13.91 1.37 -23.96
C SER A 213 13.35 0.60 -22.75
N LYS A 214 13.24 1.25 -21.58
CA LYS A 214 12.62 0.62 -20.39
C LYS A 214 11.13 0.36 -20.60
N ALA A 215 10.39 1.28 -21.20
CA ALA A 215 8.97 1.13 -21.48
C ALA A 215 8.72 -0.03 -22.47
N ALA A 216 9.41 -0.03 -23.61
CA ALA A 216 9.30 -1.05 -24.64
C ALA A 216 9.59 -2.45 -24.09
N ARG A 217 10.70 -2.60 -23.36
CA ARG A 217 11.07 -3.87 -22.72
C ARG A 217 10.04 -4.33 -21.69
N SER A 218 9.59 -3.44 -20.82
CA SER A 218 8.62 -3.78 -19.77
C SER A 218 7.28 -4.25 -20.36
N ILE A 219 6.77 -3.52 -21.36
CA ILE A 219 5.51 -3.84 -22.04
C ILE A 219 5.64 -5.19 -22.77
N LEU A 220 6.69 -5.38 -23.56
CA LEU A 220 6.89 -6.60 -24.33
C LEU A 220 7.04 -7.84 -23.42
N VAL A 221 7.86 -7.74 -22.37
CA VAL A 221 8.02 -8.82 -21.38
C VAL A 221 6.69 -9.12 -20.70
N ALA A 222 5.92 -8.11 -20.30
CA ALA A 222 4.61 -8.30 -19.68
C ALA A 222 3.60 -8.99 -20.61
N SER A 223 3.60 -8.66 -21.89
CA SER A 223 2.72 -9.26 -22.90
C SER A 223 3.10 -10.70 -23.26
N LEU A 224 4.37 -11.09 -23.09
CA LEU A 224 4.85 -12.45 -23.33
C LEU A 224 4.82 -13.35 -22.09
N ALA A 225 4.81 -12.75 -20.89
CA ALA A 225 4.86 -13.47 -19.63
C ALA A 225 3.69 -14.46 -19.46
N PHE A 226 3.98 -15.58 -18.82
CA PHE A 226 3.05 -16.67 -18.53
C PHE A 226 2.37 -17.20 -19.81
N GLY A 227 3.17 -17.38 -20.85
CA GLY A 227 2.72 -17.87 -22.16
C GLY A 227 1.75 -16.91 -22.86
N GLY A 228 1.87 -15.60 -22.60
CA GLY A 228 1.00 -14.56 -23.17
C GLY A 228 -0.42 -14.54 -22.62
N LYS A 229 -0.66 -15.23 -21.49
CA LYS A 229 -2.00 -15.38 -20.90
C LYS A 229 -2.24 -14.55 -19.65
N SER A 230 -1.27 -13.71 -19.26
CA SER A 230 -1.40 -12.80 -18.12
C SER A 230 -2.67 -11.95 -18.22
N ALA A 231 -3.41 -11.86 -17.11
CA ALA A 231 -4.61 -11.03 -17.03
C ALA A 231 -4.29 -9.53 -17.07
N TYR A 232 -3.08 -9.16 -16.62
CA TYR A 232 -2.56 -7.79 -16.60
C TYR A 232 -1.58 -7.50 -17.75
N ALA A 233 -1.53 -8.36 -18.78
CA ALA A 233 -0.78 -8.04 -19.99
C ALA A 233 -1.40 -6.80 -20.67
N PRO A 234 -0.61 -5.76 -21.02
CA PRO A 234 -1.11 -4.61 -21.78
C PRO A 234 -1.70 -5.06 -23.12
N GLN A 235 -2.95 -4.68 -23.38
CA GLN A 235 -3.64 -4.95 -24.64
C GLN A 235 -3.54 -3.75 -25.57
N LEU A 236 -3.64 -2.54 -24.99
CA LEU A 236 -3.54 -1.26 -25.69
C LEU A 236 -2.30 -0.50 -25.20
N VAL A 237 -1.52 0.02 -26.12
CA VAL A 237 -0.37 0.89 -25.85
C VAL A 237 -0.59 2.21 -26.56
N LEU A 238 -0.77 3.27 -25.78
CA LEU A 238 -0.86 4.63 -26.27
C LEU A 238 0.54 5.23 -26.27
N VAL A 239 1.09 5.55 -27.43
CA VAL A 239 2.45 6.10 -27.55
C VAL A 239 2.39 7.49 -28.14
N ASN A 240 3.07 8.45 -27.51
CA ASN A 240 3.13 9.78 -28.05
C ASN A 240 3.81 9.79 -29.43
N GLU A 241 3.22 10.47 -30.40
CA GLU A 241 3.65 10.44 -31.81
C GLU A 241 5.11 10.86 -32.03
N PHE A 242 5.66 11.74 -31.20
CA PHE A 242 7.04 12.22 -31.31
C PHE A 242 8.08 11.12 -31.00
N ILE A 243 7.69 10.10 -30.23
CA ILE A 243 8.57 8.98 -29.84
C ILE A 243 8.10 7.63 -30.40
N ALA A 244 6.98 7.62 -31.14
CA ALA A 244 6.35 6.39 -31.61
C ALA A 244 7.27 5.54 -32.49
N ASP A 245 7.96 6.15 -33.45
CA ASP A 245 8.85 5.42 -34.37
C ASP A 245 10.09 4.86 -33.65
N SER A 246 10.64 5.61 -32.69
CA SER A 246 11.74 5.14 -31.82
C SER A 246 11.28 3.98 -30.92
N PHE A 247 10.08 4.08 -30.34
CA PHE A 247 9.49 3.02 -29.53
C PHE A 247 9.22 1.74 -30.34
N LEU A 248 8.71 1.87 -31.56
CA LEU A 248 8.47 0.75 -32.47
C LEU A 248 9.77 0.07 -32.89
N SER A 249 10.81 0.85 -33.13
CA SER A 249 12.15 0.34 -33.47
C SER A 249 12.75 -0.43 -32.29
N GLU A 250 12.61 0.07 -31.06
CA GLU A 250 13.03 -0.65 -29.85
C GLU A 250 12.26 -1.97 -29.66
N LEU A 251 10.95 -1.99 -29.88
CA LEU A 251 10.18 -3.23 -29.85
C LEU A 251 10.66 -4.24 -30.91
N ALA A 252 10.97 -3.77 -32.12
CA ALA A 252 11.49 -4.62 -33.18
C ALA A 252 12.85 -5.21 -32.82
N LEU A 253 13.77 -4.39 -32.29
CA LEU A 253 15.10 -4.82 -31.85
C LEU A 253 15.04 -5.91 -30.78
N ILE A 254 14.13 -5.80 -29.81
CA ILE A 254 13.98 -6.81 -28.75
C ILE A 254 13.37 -8.12 -29.29
N LEU A 255 12.57 -8.04 -30.35
CA LEU A 255 11.97 -9.20 -31.00
C LEU A 255 12.91 -9.93 -31.97
N GLU A 256 14.01 -9.31 -32.39
CA GLU A 256 14.99 -10.00 -33.22
C GLU A 256 15.57 -11.21 -32.45
N PRO A 257 15.60 -12.40 -33.06
CA PRO A 257 16.14 -13.58 -32.39
C PRO A 257 17.64 -13.39 -32.14
N ASP A 258 18.02 -13.49 -30.86
CA ASP A 258 19.40 -13.46 -30.38
C ASP A 258 20.29 -14.39 -31.23
N GLN A 259 21.12 -13.79 -32.09
CA GLN A 259 22.12 -14.48 -32.93
C GLN A 259 23.31 -14.87 -32.05
N GLY A 260 23.10 -15.81 -31.12
CA GLY A 260 24.20 -16.34 -30.32
C GLY A 260 23.74 -16.95 -29.00
N ILE A 261 24.24 -18.17 -28.75
CA ILE A 261 24.15 -18.94 -27.51
C ILE A 261 22.88 -19.82 -27.42
N GLY A 262 23.13 -21.13 -27.38
CA GLY A 262 22.16 -22.20 -27.60
C GLY A 262 20.94 -22.16 -26.70
N ARG A 263 19.77 -22.01 -27.32
CA ARG A 263 18.48 -22.30 -26.70
C ARG A 263 18.23 -23.80 -26.71
N GLU A 264 18.01 -24.37 -25.53
CA GLU A 264 17.39 -25.69 -25.40
C GLU A 264 16.07 -25.72 -26.19
N LYS A 265 15.88 -26.81 -26.95
CA LYS A 265 14.72 -27.01 -27.83
C LYS A 265 13.42 -26.92 -27.03
N ARG A 266 12.72 -25.79 -27.12
CA ARG A 266 11.29 -25.71 -26.80
C ARG A 266 10.56 -26.72 -27.68
N GLY A 267 9.82 -27.63 -27.04
CA GLY A 267 9.00 -28.63 -27.73
C GLY A 267 8.06 -27.95 -28.73
N ARG A 268 7.98 -28.52 -29.94
CA ARG A 268 7.11 -28.06 -31.03
C ARG A 268 5.68 -27.87 -30.51
N SER A 269 5.23 -26.61 -30.40
CA SER A 269 3.80 -26.31 -30.39
C SER A 269 3.26 -26.64 -31.78
N GLY A 270 2.20 -27.44 -31.83
CA GLY A 270 1.60 -27.92 -33.07
C GLY A 270 1.14 -26.76 -33.96
N ARG A 271 1.35 -26.92 -35.27
CA ARG A 271 0.65 -26.15 -36.31
C ARG A 271 -0.85 -26.18 -36.00
N LEU A 272 -1.41 -25.06 -35.57
CA LEU A 272 -2.84 -24.91 -35.37
C LEU A 272 -3.33 -23.68 -36.14
N GLY A 273 -4.11 -23.93 -37.19
CA GLY A 273 -5.15 -23.05 -37.71
C GLY A 273 -4.72 -21.71 -38.33
N ASP A 274 -4.81 -21.65 -39.66
CA ASP A 274 -4.71 -20.49 -40.57
C ASP A 274 -5.79 -19.38 -40.35
N THR A 275 -6.28 -19.21 -39.12
CA THR A 275 -7.50 -18.44 -38.80
C THR A 275 -7.25 -17.01 -38.27
N THR A 276 -6.04 -16.66 -37.83
CA THR A 276 -5.71 -15.30 -37.32
C THR A 276 -5.25 -14.33 -38.42
N LYS A 277 -4.88 -14.84 -39.61
CA LYS A 277 -4.47 -13.99 -40.75
C LYS A 277 -5.59 -13.19 -41.39
N ASP A 278 -6.84 -13.58 -41.20
CA ASP A 278 -8.00 -12.93 -41.84
C ASP A 278 -8.78 -11.99 -40.92
N THR A 279 -8.42 -11.89 -39.62
CA THR A 279 -9.15 -11.02 -38.68
C THR A 279 -8.69 -9.56 -38.70
N TRP A 280 -7.49 -9.27 -39.23
CA TRP A 280 -6.85 -7.95 -39.13
C TRP A 280 -6.44 -7.31 -40.47
N LYS A 281 -6.86 -7.89 -41.60
CA LYS A 281 -6.67 -7.28 -42.93
C LYS A 281 -7.78 -6.26 -43.20
N SER A 282 -7.58 -5.03 -42.73
CA SER A 282 -8.37 -3.87 -43.16
C SER A 282 -7.43 -2.70 -43.37
N ASP A 283 -7.75 -1.79 -44.29
CA ASP A 283 -6.95 -0.58 -44.60
C ASP A 283 -6.72 0.34 -43.39
N LYS A 284 -7.36 0.04 -42.25
CA LYS A 284 -7.34 0.77 -40.99
C LYS A 284 -6.27 0.30 -40.01
N ILE A 285 -5.59 -0.82 -40.30
CA ILE A 285 -4.70 -1.50 -39.36
C ILE A 285 -3.41 -1.93 -40.06
N LYS A 286 -2.26 -1.56 -39.48
CA LYS A 286 -0.93 -1.88 -40.00
C LYS A 286 -0.26 -2.91 -39.10
N THR A 287 -0.07 -4.13 -39.60
CA THR A 287 0.71 -5.17 -38.92
C THR A 287 2.20 -4.87 -39.07
N LEU A 288 2.91 -4.65 -37.96
CA LEU A 288 4.33 -4.26 -37.96
C LEU A 288 5.26 -5.47 -37.82
N SER A 289 4.86 -6.46 -37.03
CA SER A 289 5.55 -7.74 -36.90
C SER A 289 4.57 -8.82 -36.50
N SER A 290 4.62 -9.96 -37.17
CA SER A 290 3.89 -11.18 -36.84
C SER A 290 4.92 -12.28 -36.70
N GLY A 291 5.41 -12.47 -35.46
CA GLY A 291 6.29 -13.58 -35.13
C GLY A 291 5.47 -14.77 -34.62
N ASP A 292 6.10 -15.94 -34.50
CA ASP A 292 5.46 -17.18 -34.03
C ASP A 292 4.85 -17.07 -32.61
N ASN A 293 5.16 -16.01 -31.85
CA ASN A 293 4.80 -15.87 -30.43
C ASN A 293 4.05 -14.58 -30.04
N ILE A 294 4.06 -13.51 -30.85
CA ILE A 294 3.35 -12.24 -30.55
C ILE A 294 3.10 -11.44 -31.83
N SER A 295 1.93 -10.80 -31.89
CA SER A 295 1.57 -9.89 -32.98
C SER A 295 1.59 -8.45 -32.51
N ILE A 296 2.33 -7.58 -33.21
CA ILE A 296 2.33 -6.13 -32.98
C ILE A 296 1.55 -5.46 -34.09
N VAL A 297 0.52 -4.74 -33.69
CA VAL A 297 -0.46 -4.15 -34.59
C VAL A 297 -0.60 -2.66 -34.27
N GLU A 298 -0.39 -1.81 -35.27
CA GLU A 298 -0.61 -0.37 -35.19
C GLU A 298 -1.99 -0.03 -35.77
N VAL A 299 -2.81 0.66 -34.98
CA VAL A 299 -4.16 1.09 -35.37
C VAL A 299 -4.08 2.50 -35.95
N LEU A 300 -4.55 2.65 -37.18
CA LEU A 300 -4.56 3.92 -37.91
C LEU A 300 -5.91 4.64 -37.79
N ASP A 301 -7.01 3.90 -37.58
CA ASP A 301 -8.36 4.44 -37.38
C ASP A 301 -8.89 4.08 -35.98
N ARG A 302 -9.29 5.11 -35.23
CA ARG A 302 -9.68 5.01 -33.81
C ARG A 302 -11.12 4.56 -33.58
N ASP A 303 -11.92 4.40 -34.63
CA ASP A 303 -13.30 3.90 -34.54
C ASP A 303 -13.38 2.38 -34.24
N VAL A 304 -12.23 1.70 -34.10
CA VAL A 304 -12.17 0.29 -33.75
C VAL A 304 -12.26 0.07 -32.23
N PRO A 305 -13.10 -0.86 -31.75
CA PRO A 305 -13.16 -1.15 -30.32
C PRO A 305 -11.89 -1.86 -29.83
N PHE A 306 -11.19 -1.25 -28.86
CA PHE A 306 -9.88 -1.73 -28.38
C PHE A 306 -9.91 -2.96 -27.47
N PHE A 307 -10.98 -3.16 -26.68
CA PHE A 307 -11.03 -4.18 -25.61
C PHE A 307 -12.10 -5.26 -25.79
N GLN A 308 -12.75 -5.34 -26.95
CA GLN A 308 -13.92 -6.22 -27.15
C GLN A 308 -13.59 -7.69 -27.45
N ARG A 309 -12.36 -8.02 -27.86
CA ARG A 309 -11.97 -9.41 -28.15
C ARG A 309 -10.56 -9.69 -27.63
N LYS A 310 -10.46 -10.47 -26.55
CA LYS A 310 -9.17 -11.04 -26.15
C LYS A 310 -8.79 -12.09 -27.19
N SER A 311 -7.81 -11.77 -28.03
CA SER A 311 -7.22 -12.72 -28.97
C SER A 311 -6.66 -13.92 -28.20
N LEU A 312 -6.74 -15.12 -28.79
CA LEU A 312 -6.10 -16.32 -28.25
C LEU A 312 -4.57 -16.21 -28.28
N GLU A 313 -4.05 -15.41 -29.21
CA GLU A 313 -2.64 -15.07 -29.33
C GLU A 313 -2.35 -13.74 -28.64
N PRO A 314 -1.19 -13.59 -27.97
CA PRO A 314 -0.80 -12.31 -27.40
C PRO A 314 -0.61 -11.27 -28.52
N THR A 315 -1.34 -10.17 -28.40
CA THR A 315 -1.31 -9.07 -29.36
C THR A 315 -1.09 -7.76 -28.62
N ILE A 316 -0.15 -6.95 -29.10
CA ILE A 316 0.04 -5.58 -28.63
C ILE A 316 -0.57 -4.64 -29.67
N THR A 317 -1.62 -3.93 -29.29
CA THR A 317 -2.25 -2.90 -30.11
C THR A 317 -1.66 -1.54 -29.78
N ILE A 318 -1.07 -0.87 -30.76
CA ILE A 318 -0.41 0.43 -30.60
C ILE A 318 -1.28 1.52 -31.25
N VAL A 319 -1.50 2.60 -30.51
CA VAL A 319 -2.20 3.79 -30.99
C VAL A 319 -1.30 5.01 -30.75
N ARG A 320 -1.05 5.78 -31.80
CA ARG A 320 -0.35 7.06 -31.68
C ARG A 320 -1.28 8.11 -31.07
N VAL A 321 -0.76 8.85 -30.10
CA VAL A 321 -1.46 9.99 -29.47
C VAL A 321 -0.65 11.26 -29.64
N SER A 322 -1.32 12.37 -29.97
CA SER A 322 -0.68 13.67 -30.22
C SER A 322 -0.31 14.39 -28.91
N SER A 323 -1.10 14.18 -27.86
CA SER A 323 -0.95 14.84 -26.55
C SER A 323 -1.45 13.97 -25.41
N LEU A 324 -1.25 14.42 -24.16
CA LEU A 324 -1.82 13.77 -22.98
C LEU A 324 -3.35 13.79 -23.02
N ASP A 325 -3.96 14.89 -23.48
CA ASP A 325 -5.42 15.01 -23.60
C ASP A 325 -5.99 14.11 -24.69
N ASP A 326 -5.22 13.90 -25.76
CA ASP A 326 -5.58 12.95 -26.81
C ASP A 326 -5.61 11.50 -26.26
N ALA A 327 -4.65 11.16 -25.39
CA ALA A 327 -4.67 9.88 -24.68
C ALA A 327 -5.89 9.75 -23.76
N LEU A 328 -6.31 10.83 -23.09
CA LEU A 328 -7.54 10.83 -22.29
C LEU A 328 -8.75 10.53 -23.17
N ASN A 329 -8.88 11.21 -24.30
CA ASN A 329 -10.01 11.04 -25.23
C ASN A 329 -10.14 9.60 -25.74
N VAL A 330 -9.03 8.92 -26.02
CA VAL A 330 -9.03 7.50 -26.43
C VAL A 330 -9.56 6.59 -25.31
N LEU A 331 -9.34 6.95 -24.05
CA LEU A 331 -9.71 6.14 -22.88
C LEU A 331 -11.08 6.51 -22.29
N ILE A 332 -11.74 7.57 -22.77
CA ILE A 332 -13.07 7.96 -22.30
C ILE A 332 -14.05 6.79 -22.50
N GLY A 333 -14.79 6.47 -21.43
CA GLY A 333 -15.82 5.43 -21.45
C GLY A 333 -15.31 3.99 -21.40
N GLN A 334 -14.00 3.77 -21.32
CA GLN A 334 -13.42 2.42 -21.20
C GLN A 334 -13.35 1.98 -19.73
N GLU A 335 -13.72 0.73 -19.45
CA GLU A 335 -13.52 0.12 -18.11
C GLU A 335 -12.10 -0.45 -18.03
N LEU A 336 -11.21 0.22 -17.29
CA LEU A 336 -9.81 -0.19 -17.17
C LEU A 336 -9.53 -0.81 -15.80
N VAL A 337 -8.86 -1.97 -15.79
CA VAL A 337 -8.39 -2.61 -14.54
C VAL A 337 -6.99 -2.17 -14.15
N ALA A 338 -6.18 -1.76 -15.11
CA ALA A 338 -4.87 -1.17 -14.85
C ALA A 338 -4.45 -0.19 -15.95
N SER A 339 -3.73 0.84 -15.54
CA SER A 339 -3.03 1.76 -16.42
C SER A 339 -1.56 1.84 -16.01
N PHE A 340 -0.67 1.43 -16.90
CA PHE A 340 0.77 1.48 -16.71
C PHE A 340 1.33 2.71 -17.43
N ILE A 341 1.72 3.73 -16.68
CA ILE A 341 2.11 5.03 -17.23
C ILE A 341 3.64 5.14 -17.23
N PHE A 342 4.22 5.26 -18.41
CA PHE A 342 5.62 5.57 -18.64
C PHE A 342 5.71 7.05 -19.05
N ALA A 343 6.15 7.90 -18.11
CA ALA A 343 6.24 9.34 -18.30
C ALA A 343 7.06 9.99 -17.17
N GLY A 344 7.40 11.27 -17.33
CA GLY A 344 7.84 12.14 -16.25
C GLY A 344 6.80 12.22 -15.12
N ILE A 345 7.24 12.52 -13.90
CA ILE A 345 6.38 12.45 -12.70
C ILE A 345 5.17 13.40 -12.80
N ARG A 346 5.32 14.57 -13.45
CA ARG A 346 4.23 15.56 -13.57
C ARG A 346 3.17 15.09 -14.56
N GLU A 347 3.61 14.55 -15.69
CA GLU A 347 2.78 14.00 -16.76
C GLU A 347 2.06 12.73 -16.29
N ALA A 348 2.76 11.86 -15.56
CA ALA A 348 2.17 10.67 -14.95
C ALA A 348 1.10 11.02 -13.92
N ASN A 349 1.36 12.02 -13.06
CA ASN A 349 0.36 12.52 -12.10
C ASN A 349 -0.88 13.07 -12.83
N TYR A 350 -0.69 13.86 -13.90
CA TYR A 350 -1.80 14.34 -14.73
C TYR A 350 -2.64 13.17 -15.28
N LEU A 351 -2.01 12.23 -16.00
CA LEU A 351 -2.71 11.09 -16.60
C LEU A 351 -3.46 10.23 -15.57
N SER A 352 -2.83 9.93 -14.42
CA SER A 352 -3.45 9.11 -13.36
C SER A 352 -4.66 9.80 -12.69
N ARG A 353 -4.76 11.12 -12.75
CA ARG A 353 -5.88 11.89 -12.17
C ARG A 353 -7.09 11.99 -13.09
N PHE A 354 -6.88 11.93 -14.41
CA PHE A 354 -7.93 12.19 -15.40
C PHE A 354 -8.34 10.96 -16.20
N THR A 355 -7.59 9.86 -16.13
CA THR A 355 -8.06 8.55 -16.58
C THR A 355 -8.82 7.84 -15.45
N VAL A 356 -9.58 6.80 -15.78
CA VAL A 356 -10.28 5.96 -14.79
C VAL A 356 -9.82 4.52 -14.94
N ALA A 357 -8.99 4.06 -14.00
CA ALA A 357 -8.56 2.67 -13.89
C ALA A 357 -8.58 2.22 -12.42
N ALA A 358 -8.78 0.93 -12.18
CA ALA A 358 -8.75 0.38 -10.82
C ALA A 358 -7.36 0.49 -10.17
N MET A 359 -6.29 0.58 -10.96
CA MET A 359 -4.92 0.65 -10.49
C MET A 359 -4.01 1.38 -11.47
N TYR A 360 -3.03 2.10 -10.93
CA TYR A 360 -1.99 2.80 -11.70
C TYR A 360 -0.60 2.37 -11.26
N THR A 361 0.31 2.17 -12.22
CA THR A 361 1.74 2.06 -11.94
C THR A 361 2.50 3.06 -12.79
N ILE A 362 3.58 3.62 -12.23
CA ILE A 362 4.36 4.68 -12.89
C ILE A 362 5.77 4.15 -13.16
N ASN A 363 6.19 4.18 -14.43
CA ASN A 363 7.52 3.82 -14.92
C ASN A 363 7.98 2.38 -14.64
N HIS A 364 7.03 1.46 -14.41
CA HIS A 364 7.26 0.02 -14.29
C HIS A 364 5.96 -0.78 -14.41
N ILE A 365 6.07 -2.08 -14.73
CA ILE A 365 4.98 -3.06 -14.62
C ILE A 365 5.41 -4.08 -13.56
N PRO A 366 4.72 -4.18 -12.41
CA PRO A 366 5.02 -5.18 -11.39
C PRO A 366 4.81 -6.59 -11.94
N VAL A 367 5.83 -7.44 -11.84
CA VAL A 367 5.78 -8.84 -12.30
C VAL A 367 4.76 -9.66 -11.50
N GLU A 368 4.48 -9.26 -10.26
CA GLU A 368 3.50 -9.86 -9.38
C GLU A 368 2.06 -9.71 -9.90
N LEU A 369 1.80 -8.71 -10.75
CA LEU A 369 0.51 -8.59 -11.43
C LEU A 369 0.34 -9.60 -12.55
N LEU A 370 1.43 -10.10 -13.13
CA LEU A 370 1.36 -10.93 -14.32
C LEU A 370 0.91 -12.37 -14.02
N VAL A 371 0.84 -12.74 -12.75
CA VAL A 371 0.33 -14.04 -12.29
C VAL A 371 -1.09 -13.92 -11.72
N GLY A 372 -1.95 -14.83 -12.16
CA GLY A 372 -3.28 -15.02 -11.59
C GLY A 372 -4.36 -14.11 -12.18
N PRO A 373 -5.54 -14.10 -11.53
CA PRO A 373 -6.66 -13.29 -11.97
C PRO A 373 -6.40 -11.81 -11.69
N VAL A 374 -7.18 -10.95 -12.35
CA VAL A 374 -7.25 -9.52 -12.04
C VAL A 374 -7.63 -9.33 -10.57
N ALA A 375 -7.08 -8.33 -9.89
CA ALA A 375 -7.54 -7.95 -8.55
C ALA A 375 -9.05 -7.67 -8.59
N PRO A 376 -9.82 -8.23 -7.65
CA PRO A 376 -11.25 -8.03 -7.64
C PRO A 376 -11.60 -6.57 -7.35
N MET A 377 -12.70 -6.09 -7.92
CA MET A 377 -13.20 -4.76 -7.60
C MET A 377 -14.04 -4.82 -6.33
N HIS A 378 -13.69 -4.01 -5.33
CA HIS A 378 -14.43 -3.89 -4.07
C HIS A 378 -14.87 -2.42 -3.88
N PRO A 379 -16.11 -2.15 -3.45
CA PRO A 379 -16.65 -0.79 -3.39
C PRO A 379 -15.92 0.12 -2.41
N SER A 380 -15.31 -0.44 -1.36
CA SER A 380 -14.64 0.32 -0.29
C SER A 380 -13.17 -0.03 -0.07
N LEU A 381 -12.63 -0.98 -0.83
CA LEU A 381 -11.22 -1.39 -0.69
C LEU A 381 -10.49 -1.20 -2.02
N PRO A 382 -9.27 -0.64 -2.00
CA PRO A 382 -8.51 -0.45 -3.23
C PRO A 382 -8.07 -1.79 -3.83
N ALA A 383 -7.96 -1.84 -5.15
CA ALA A 383 -7.25 -2.93 -5.82
C ALA A 383 -5.76 -2.87 -5.43
N ALA A 384 -5.21 -4.02 -5.03
CA ALA A 384 -3.82 -4.13 -4.61
C ALA A 384 -3.01 -5.02 -5.56
N VAL A 385 -1.71 -4.70 -5.69
CA VAL A 385 -0.75 -5.56 -6.39
C VAL A 385 -0.56 -6.87 -5.62
N PHE A 386 -0.48 -6.78 -4.29
CA PHE A 386 -0.27 -7.88 -3.37
C PHE A 386 -0.70 -7.48 -1.95
N PRO A 387 -1.43 -8.32 -1.19
CA PRO A 387 -2.06 -9.58 -1.61
C PRO A 387 -3.22 -9.37 -2.59
N ARG A 388 -3.53 -10.37 -3.43
CA ARG A 388 -4.61 -10.28 -4.44
C ARG A 388 -6.00 -10.18 -3.81
N TYR A 389 -6.21 -10.85 -2.68
CA TYR A 389 -7.42 -10.81 -1.88
C TYR A 389 -7.04 -10.47 -0.43
N VAL A 390 -7.90 -9.75 0.29
CA VAL A 390 -7.69 -9.44 1.72
C VAL A 390 -8.87 -9.94 2.54
N PRO A 391 -8.68 -10.29 3.83
CA PRO A 391 -9.76 -10.84 4.67
C PRO A 391 -10.96 -9.89 4.77
N ALA A 392 -10.71 -8.57 4.77
CA ALA A 392 -11.75 -7.55 4.83
C ALA A 392 -12.78 -7.63 3.68
N MET A 393 -12.41 -8.18 2.51
CA MET A 393 -13.35 -8.42 1.39
C MET A 393 -14.39 -9.49 1.70
N PHE A 394 -14.17 -10.29 2.74
CA PHE A 394 -14.96 -11.46 3.12
C PHE A 394 -15.62 -11.30 4.50
N THR A 395 -15.61 -10.08 5.04
CA THR A 395 -16.22 -9.75 6.31
C THR A 395 -17.23 -8.62 6.16
N LEU A 396 -18.26 -8.63 6.99
CA LEU A 396 -19.29 -7.61 7.05
C LEU A 396 -19.19 -6.86 8.39
N PRO A 397 -19.28 -5.52 8.39
CA PRO A 397 -19.42 -4.74 9.61
C PRO A 397 -20.65 -5.21 10.39
N SER A 398 -20.46 -5.43 11.68
CA SER A 398 -21.52 -5.85 12.60
C SER A 398 -21.27 -5.26 13.98
N PRO A 399 -21.28 -3.91 14.10
CA PRO A 399 -20.94 -3.20 15.31
C PRO A 399 -21.87 -3.57 16.46
N GLN A 400 -21.36 -3.54 17.69
CA GLN A 400 -22.15 -3.70 18.90
C GLN A 400 -22.08 -2.41 19.72
N TYR A 401 -23.25 -1.88 20.07
CA TYR A 401 -23.37 -0.67 20.88
C TYR A 401 -24.00 -1.01 22.21
N LEU A 402 -23.42 -0.48 23.28
CA LEU A 402 -23.95 -0.57 24.62
C LEU A 402 -24.80 0.66 24.92
N PRO A 403 -25.86 0.51 25.74
CA PRO A 403 -26.67 1.64 26.16
C PRO A 403 -25.79 2.64 26.94
N GLY A 404 -25.65 3.86 26.41
CA GLY A 404 -24.69 4.83 26.94
C GLY A 404 -24.97 6.29 26.54
N LYS A 405 -24.30 7.24 27.21
CA LYS A 405 -24.56 8.69 27.07
C LYS A 405 -24.29 9.24 25.66
N ARG A 406 -23.43 8.59 24.85
CA ARG A 406 -22.91 9.13 23.57
C ARG A 406 -23.29 8.37 22.30
N SER A 407 -23.69 7.09 22.34
CA SER A 407 -23.68 6.26 21.12
C SER A 407 -25.05 5.69 20.74
N THR A 408 -25.80 5.13 21.69
CA THR A 408 -27.17 4.66 21.46
C THR A 408 -28.00 4.83 22.75
N GLN A 409 -29.02 5.68 22.69
CA GLN A 409 -29.94 5.84 23.82
C GLN A 409 -31.10 4.85 23.71
N PRO A 410 -31.62 4.34 24.83
CA PRO A 410 -32.82 3.53 24.81
C PRO A 410 -34.02 4.32 24.26
N LEU A 411 -34.91 3.61 23.58
CA LEU A 411 -36.09 4.14 22.88
C LEU A 411 -37.09 4.87 23.80
N THR A 412 -36.90 4.79 25.12
CA THR A 412 -37.71 5.42 26.16
C THR A 412 -37.63 6.95 26.18
N ASN A 413 -36.60 7.54 25.57
CA ASN A 413 -36.35 8.99 25.61
C ASN A 413 -36.96 9.79 24.44
N LEU A 414 -37.76 9.16 23.59
CA LEU A 414 -38.36 9.81 22.41
C LEU A 414 -39.32 10.97 22.73
N LYS A 415 -39.81 11.07 23.96
CA LYS A 415 -40.72 12.14 24.42
C LYS A 415 -40.00 13.28 25.17
N ASP A 416 -38.67 13.22 25.31
CA ASP A 416 -37.90 14.24 26.02
C ASP A 416 -37.75 15.51 25.17
N GLN A 417 -38.68 16.45 25.35
CA GLN A 417 -38.76 17.72 24.60
C GLN A 417 -37.48 18.56 24.71
N LEU A 418 -36.86 18.59 25.88
CA LEU A 418 -35.67 19.42 26.13
C LEU A 418 -34.48 18.97 25.28
N ARG A 419 -34.39 17.67 25.05
CA ARG A 419 -33.35 17.04 24.22
C ARG A 419 -33.63 17.19 22.72
N ILE A 420 -34.90 17.10 22.33
CA ILE A 420 -35.33 17.36 20.94
C ILE A 420 -34.97 18.79 20.53
N ASP A 421 -35.16 19.75 21.43
CA ASP A 421 -34.85 21.15 21.14
C ASP A 421 -33.34 21.41 21.05
N GLN A 422 -32.50 20.75 21.87
CA GLN A 422 -31.04 20.77 21.72
C GLN A 422 -30.56 20.15 20.40
N LEU A 423 -31.18 19.05 19.96
CA LEU A 423 -30.90 18.41 18.68
C LEU A 423 -31.29 19.32 17.51
N LYS A 424 -32.46 19.95 17.56
CA LYS A 424 -32.88 20.95 16.57
C LYS A 424 -31.87 22.09 16.54
N GLU A 425 -31.55 22.69 17.68
CA GLU A 425 -30.59 23.81 17.76
C GLU A 425 -29.24 23.46 17.11
N THR A 426 -28.75 22.24 17.32
CA THR A 426 -27.53 21.75 16.69
C THR A 426 -27.69 21.50 15.19
N ALA A 427 -28.82 20.95 14.76
CA ALA A 427 -29.10 20.62 13.36
C ALA A 427 -29.34 21.86 12.47
N ILE A 428 -29.82 22.97 13.04
CA ILE A 428 -30.06 24.22 12.28
C ILE A 428 -28.78 25.09 12.22
N LYS A 429 -27.69 24.70 12.88
CA LYS A 429 -26.41 25.42 12.74
C LYS A 429 -25.95 25.35 11.28
N PRO A 430 -25.61 26.50 10.66
CA PRO A 430 -25.18 26.53 9.27
C PRO A 430 -23.93 25.65 9.10
N LEU A 431 -23.89 24.89 8.01
CA LEU A 431 -22.71 24.13 7.62
C LEU A 431 -21.54 25.10 7.43
N SER A 432 -20.34 24.70 7.87
CA SER A 432 -19.15 25.53 7.77
C SER A 432 -18.93 26.00 6.32
N PRO A 433 -18.75 27.31 6.07
CA PRO A 433 -18.64 27.85 4.73
C PRO A 433 -17.40 27.31 4.00
N VAL A 434 -17.51 27.12 2.68
CA VAL A 434 -16.40 26.69 1.83
C VAL A 434 -15.41 27.83 1.62
N VAL A 435 -14.35 27.87 2.43
CA VAL A 435 -13.25 28.83 2.27
C VAL A 435 -12.41 28.44 1.04
N ARG A 436 -12.73 29.03 -0.12
CA ARG A 436 -11.84 28.99 -1.29
C ARG A 436 -10.58 29.80 -0.97
N ARG A 437 -9.43 29.13 -0.89
CA ARG A 437 -8.13 29.82 -0.76
C ARG A 437 -7.92 30.73 -1.99
N SER A 438 -7.49 31.96 -1.75
CA SER A 438 -6.89 32.83 -2.77
C SER A 438 -5.60 32.17 -3.27
N GLY A 439 -5.67 31.48 -4.41
CA GLY A 439 -4.53 30.79 -5.00
C GLY A 439 -3.53 31.80 -5.57
N HIS A 440 -2.45 32.08 -4.84
CA HIS A 440 -1.25 32.72 -5.41
C HIS A 440 -0.37 31.63 -6.05
N GLN A 441 -0.88 30.99 -7.11
CA GLN A 441 0.02 30.47 -8.14
C GLN A 441 0.01 31.53 -9.23
N LEU A 442 1.16 32.15 -9.51
CA LEU A 442 1.31 32.97 -10.71
C LEU A 442 0.98 32.05 -11.90
N ASN A 443 -0.20 32.25 -12.48
CA ASN A 443 -0.60 31.60 -13.72
C ASN A 443 0.52 31.80 -14.76
N PHE A 444 0.62 30.90 -15.74
CA PHE A 444 1.60 30.94 -16.82
C PHE A 444 1.89 32.36 -17.37
N PHE A 445 0.87 33.22 -17.44
CA PHE A 445 0.99 34.64 -17.82
C PHE A 445 1.75 35.53 -16.81
N GLY A 446 1.58 35.33 -15.50
CA GLY A 446 2.30 36.07 -14.46
C GLY A 446 3.80 35.75 -14.42
N GLN A 447 4.17 34.50 -14.75
CA GLN A 447 5.58 34.13 -14.91
C GLN A 447 6.21 34.80 -16.14
N ALA A 448 5.49 34.91 -17.25
CA ALA A 448 5.95 35.61 -18.45
C ALA A 448 6.16 37.12 -18.22
N ILE A 449 5.28 37.76 -17.44
CA ILE A 449 5.42 39.18 -17.06
C ILE A 449 6.65 39.42 -16.19
N LEU A 450 6.91 38.56 -15.20
CA LEU A 450 8.09 38.65 -14.34
C LEU A 450 9.40 38.41 -15.10
N LEU A 451 9.41 37.47 -16.05
CA LEU A 451 10.56 37.25 -16.93
C LEU A 451 10.82 38.46 -17.85
N GLY A 452 9.76 39.09 -18.36
CA GLY A 452 9.86 40.34 -19.13
C GLY A 452 10.39 41.52 -18.31
N LEU A 453 9.93 41.67 -17.07
CA LEU A 453 10.42 42.68 -16.11
C LEU A 453 11.88 42.45 -15.72
N GLY A 454 12.29 41.18 -15.55
CA GLY A 454 13.68 40.80 -15.28
C GLY A 454 14.63 41.21 -16.41
N MET A 455 14.22 41.06 -17.68
CA MET A 455 15.01 41.49 -18.83
C MET A 455 15.11 43.03 -18.97
N ALA A 456 14.10 43.78 -18.52
CA ALA A 456 14.13 45.24 -18.50
C ALA A 456 15.00 45.81 -17.35
N LEU A 457 15.08 45.11 -16.22
CA LEU A 457 15.89 45.53 -15.06
C LEU A 457 17.39 45.30 -15.27
N THR A 458 17.79 44.23 -15.95
CA THR A 458 19.22 43.99 -16.28
C THR A 458 19.78 45.02 -17.25
N SER A 459 18.95 45.62 -18.10
CA SER A 459 19.32 46.71 -19.00
C SER A 459 19.45 48.07 -18.30
N ILE A 460 18.86 48.25 -17.12
CA ILE A 460 19.04 49.45 -16.28
C ILE A 460 20.29 49.34 -15.40
N ILE A 461 20.61 48.14 -14.90
CA ILE A 461 21.74 47.93 -13.99
C ILE A 461 23.10 48.02 -14.71
N SER A 462 23.17 47.63 -15.99
CA SER A 462 24.37 47.80 -16.82
C SER A 462 24.69 49.28 -17.14
N SER A 463 23.76 50.21 -16.94
CA SER A 463 23.97 51.65 -17.15
C SER A 463 24.52 52.40 -15.92
N ARG A 464 24.53 51.78 -14.73
CA ARG A 464 24.87 52.47 -13.46
C ARG A 464 26.18 52.05 -12.79
N GLN A 465 26.90 51.04 -13.29
CA GLN A 465 28.13 50.52 -12.65
C GLN A 465 29.46 51.13 -13.13
N LEU A 466 29.45 52.32 -13.74
CA LEU A 466 30.69 53.01 -14.22
C LEU A 466 31.14 54.22 -13.38
N LYS A 467 30.61 54.41 -12.16
CA LYS A 467 31.10 55.45 -11.24
C LYS A 467 31.08 54.97 -9.79
N ALA A 468 32.18 54.35 -9.34
CA ALA A 468 32.71 54.46 -7.97
C ALA A 468 33.87 53.47 -7.80
N SER A 469 35.05 53.88 -8.26
CA SER A 469 36.32 53.41 -7.73
C SER A 469 36.76 54.33 -6.57
N MET A 470 37.66 53.81 -5.72
CA MET A 470 38.39 54.43 -4.60
C MET A 470 37.80 54.30 -3.20
N GLY A 471 38.54 53.58 -2.34
CA GLY A 471 38.32 53.51 -0.90
C GLY A 471 39.17 52.42 -0.23
N ILE A 472 40.34 52.81 0.25
CA ILE A 472 41.46 52.00 0.72
C ILE A 472 41.41 51.85 2.27
N PHE A 473 41.83 50.69 2.78
CA PHE A 473 42.55 50.42 4.04
C PHE A 473 41.88 50.22 5.43
N ILE A 474 42.38 49.15 6.07
CA ILE A 474 42.77 48.93 7.49
C ILE A 474 41.90 48.05 8.39
N ARG A 475 42.59 46.97 8.80
CA ARG A 475 42.37 45.99 9.86
C ARG A 475 42.66 46.61 11.23
N THR A 476 41.80 46.42 12.24
CA THR A 476 42.24 46.34 13.65
C THR A 476 41.35 45.39 14.46
N SER A 477 42.01 44.72 15.39
CA SER A 477 41.53 43.74 16.35
C SER A 477 41.22 44.38 17.71
N SER A 478 40.13 43.98 18.36
CA SER A 478 39.90 43.90 19.81
C SER A 478 38.52 43.24 19.99
N GLY A 479 38.21 42.35 20.93
CA GLY A 479 38.73 42.15 22.27
C GLY A 479 37.51 42.08 23.20
N SER A 480 36.96 40.87 23.37
CA SER A 480 36.15 40.33 24.49
C SER A 480 35.31 41.29 25.36
N THR A 481 34.00 41.05 25.38
CA THR A 481 33.23 40.91 26.64
C THR A 481 32.23 39.76 26.47
N ALA A 482 32.42 38.68 27.22
CA ALA A 482 31.53 37.53 27.27
C ALA A 482 30.24 37.89 28.02
N GLU A 483 29.12 37.97 27.29
CA GLU A 483 27.80 37.81 27.88
C GLU A 483 27.59 36.32 28.21
N MET A 484 27.16 36.02 29.44
CA MET A 484 26.74 34.67 29.82
C MET A 484 25.57 34.25 28.95
N VAL A 485 25.83 33.34 28.01
CA VAL A 485 24.84 32.85 27.05
C VAL A 485 23.82 31.98 27.79
N SER A 486 22.58 32.45 27.90
CA SER A 486 21.48 31.72 28.55
C SER A 486 20.80 30.68 27.64
N TYR A 487 21.47 30.24 26.57
CA TYR A 487 20.93 29.34 25.55
C TYR A 487 22.04 28.42 25.02
N SER A 488 21.66 27.26 24.48
CA SER A 488 22.58 26.44 23.67
C SER A 488 23.05 27.25 22.45
N PRO A 489 24.34 27.20 22.08
CA PRO A 489 24.86 27.90 20.89
C PRO A 489 24.48 27.20 19.58
N LEU A 490 23.82 26.03 19.64
CA LEU A 490 23.37 25.31 18.46
C LEU A 490 22.15 26.00 17.82
N PRO A 491 22.06 26.04 16.47
CA PRO A 491 20.99 26.75 15.77
C PRO A 491 19.60 26.21 16.14
N PRO A 492 18.53 27.03 16.08
CA PRO A 492 17.18 26.56 16.35
C PRO A 492 16.73 25.49 15.34
N ILE A 493 15.83 24.61 15.77
CA ILE A 493 15.18 23.62 14.91
C ILE A 493 13.92 24.20 14.30
N ARG A 494 13.76 24.04 12.98
CA ARG A 494 12.50 24.32 12.31
C ARG A 494 11.49 23.21 12.58
N ARG A 495 10.37 23.56 13.22
CA ARG A 495 9.22 22.67 13.48
C ARG A 495 8.04 23.10 12.62
N VAL A 496 7.60 22.20 11.73
CA VAL A 496 6.39 22.41 10.91
C VAL A 496 5.29 21.48 11.43
N VAL A 497 4.19 22.05 11.90
CA VAL A 497 3.00 21.33 12.37
C VAL A 497 1.91 21.46 11.32
N THR A 498 1.27 20.34 10.98
CA THR A 498 0.18 20.31 10.01
C THR A 498 -1.14 19.95 10.66
N SER A 499 -2.23 20.51 10.17
CA SER A 499 -3.59 20.17 10.58
C SER A 499 -4.50 20.05 9.37
N HIS A 500 -5.75 19.67 9.60
CA HIS A 500 -6.80 19.68 8.57
C HIS A 500 -7.68 20.90 8.79
N ASN A 501 -7.94 21.65 7.72
CA ASN A 501 -8.97 22.68 7.80
C ASN A 501 -10.36 22.04 7.76
N GLU A 502 -11.41 22.86 7.89
CA GLU A 502 -12.81 22.44 7.86
C GLU A 502 -13.24 21.67 6.59
N HIS A 503 -12.41 21.67 5.54
CA HIS A 503 -12.62 20.95 4.28
C HIS A 503 -11.85 19.63 4.20
N SER A 504 -11.37 19.12 5.33
CA SER A 504 -10.53 17.92 5.41
C SER A 504 -9.27 18.00 4.53
N LYS A 505 -8.73 19.22 4.30
CA LYS A 505 -7.48 19.42 3.56
C LYS A 505 -6.34 19.75 4.52
N ALA A 506 -5.23 19.05 4.36
CA ALA A 506 -4.00 19.32 5.10
C ALA A 506 -3.50 20.76 4.83
N TYR A 507 -2.95 21.40 5.86
CA TYR A 507 -2.26 22.69 5.77
C TYR A 507 -1.18 22.79 6.85
N VAL A 508 -0.24 23.70 6.66
CA VAL A 508 0.73 24.07 7.70
C VAL A 508 0.01 24.94 8.72
N GLU A 509 -0.24 24.38 9.90
CA GLU A 509 -0.82 25.09 11.03
C GLU A 509 0.22 25.96 11.72
N ARG A 510 1.46 25.45 11.87
CA ARG A 510 2.58 26.18 12.50
C ARG A 510 3.89 25.91 11.76
N ASP A 511 4.75 26.91 11.73
CA ASP A 511 6.10 26.84 11.17
C ASP A 511 7.01 27.69 12.07
N ASP A 512 7.59 27.03 13.07
CA ASP A 512 8.30 27.67 14.18
C ASP A 512 9.80 27.37 14.13
N LEU A 513 10.61 28.29 14.65
CA LEU A 513 12.01 28.04 14.99
C LEU A 513 12.12 27.85 16.51
N ILE A 514 12.56 26.67 16.94
CA ILE A 514 12.55 26.22 18.33
C ILE A 514 14.00 26.07 18.83
N SER A 515 14.40 26.84 19.83
CA SER A 515 15.70 26.76 20.49
C SER A 515 15.63 25.87 21.74
N ALA A 516 16.74 25.20 22.07
CA ALA A 516 16.86 24.46 23.33
C ALA A 516 17.08 25.42 24.51
N GLU A 517 16.37 25.22 25.62
CA GLU A 517 16.51 26.01 26.84
C GLU A 517 17.40 25.28 27.85
N LEU A 518 18.36 25.99 28.47
CA LEU A 518 19.26 25.42 29.48
C LEU A 518 18.48 24.95 30.70
N LEU A 519 18.69 23.69 31.09
CA LEU A 519 18.14 23.10 32.31
C LEU A 519 19.09 23.31 33.50
N GLU A 520 18.56 23.20 34.72
CA GLU A 520 19.33 23.38 35.97
C GLU A 520 20.57 22.45 36.05
N HIS A 521 20.53 21.30 35.38
CA HIS A 521 21.62 20.32 35.33
C HIS A 521 22.55 20.46 34.11
N GLY A 522 22.55 21.61 33.44
CA GLY A 522 23.54 21.99 32.42
C GLY A 522 23.20 21.62 30.97
N ASN A 523 22.45 20.54 30.72
CA ASN A 523 21.97 20.25 29.36
C ASN A 523 20.88 21.24 28.96
N ALA A 524 20.79 21.58 27.68
CA ALA A 524 19.63 22.31 27.18
C ALA A 524 18.62 21.33 26.56
N ALA A 525 17.32 21.50 26.77
CA ALA A 525 16.32 20.65 26.15
C ALA A 525 15.09 21.44 25.73
N GLN A 526 14.38 20.94 24.73
CA GLN A 526 13.10 21.53 24.33
C GLN A 526 12.15 20.50 23.75
N LEU A 527 10.89 20.58 24.17
CA LEU A 527 9.81 19.78 23.60
C LEU A 527 9.48 20.29 22.19
N LEU A 528 9.42 19.38 21.22
CA LEU A 528 8.97 19.69 19.87
C LEU A 528 7.49 19.35 19.70
N TRP A 529 7.06 18.17 20.16
CA TRP A 529 5.67 17.72 20.08
C TRP A 529 5.38 16.57 21.05
N SER A 530 4.11 16.41 21.45
CA SER A 530 3.70 15.28 22.30
C SER A 530 2.26 14.82 22.06
N SER A 531 2.00 13.51 22.17
CA SER A 531 0.65 12.94 22.26
C SER A 531 0.38 12.40 23.66
N ASP A 532 -0.87 12.44 24.12
CA ASP A 532 -1.26 11.89 25.43
C ASP A 532 -1.54 10.39 25.41
N SER A 533 -1.75 9.83 24.21
CA SER A 533 -2.08 8.42 23.99
C SER A 533 -1.37 7.86 22.76
N ILE A 534 -1.33 6.53 22.69
CA ILE A 534 -1.08 5.76 21.48
C ILE A 534 -2.29 4.82 21.27
N PRO A 535 -3.04 4.93 20.16
CA PRO A 535 -2.88 5.88 19.05
C PRO A 535 -3.00 7.35 19.46
N ALA A 536 -2.29 8.25 18.76
CA ALA A 536 -2.29 9.68 19.05
C ALA A 536 -3.60 10.34 18.61
N ASP A 537 -4.21 11.16 19.47
CA ASP A 537 -5.31 12.06 19.07
C ASP A 537 -4.75 13.30 18.37
N VAL A 538 -5.02 13.41 17.08
CA VAL A 538 -4.59 14.54 16.22
C VAL A 538 -5.65 15.63 16.10
N ASN A 539 -6.78 15.51 16.81
CA ASN A 539 -7.86 16.49 16.80
C ASN A 539 -7.77 17.51 17.95
N VAL A 540 -6.72 17.41 18.76
CA VAL A 540 -6.49 18.33 19.89
C VAL A 540 -6.09 19.71 19.32
N PRO A 541 -6.80 20.80 19.68
CA PRO A 541 -6.53 22.14 19.12
C PRO A 541 -5.28 22.80 19.70
N ASP A 542 -4.78 22.31 20.83
CA ASP A 542 -3.65 22.90 21.55
C ASP A 542 -2.30 22.58 20.88
N ASP A 543 -1.37 23.54 20.94
CA ASP A 543 0.02 23.30 20.54
C ASP A 543 0.69 22.32 21.50
N ARG A 544 0.79 21.07 21.06
CA ARG A 544 1.35 19.98 21.85
C ARG A 544 2.87 20.05 22.03
N GLY A 545 3.56 21.05 21.47
CA GLY A 545 4.95 21.35 21.85
C GLY A 545 5.09 22.31 23.02
N LYS A 546 3.98 22.83 23.57
CA LYS A 546 3.97 23.76 24.72
C LYS A 546 3.40 23.16 26.00
N VAL A 547 3.02 21.89 25.96
CA VAL A 547 2.45 21.18 27.12
C VAL A 547 3.54 20.64 28.04
N LYS A 548 3.21 20.45 29.32
CA LYS A 548 4.09 19.75 30.26
C LYS A 548 3.86 18.24 30.15
N THR A 549 4.90 17.47 29.88
CA THR A 549 4.80 16.02 29.59
C THR A 549 5.49 15.11 30.61
N GLY A 550 6.34 15.67 31.49
CA GLY A 550 7.35 14.87 32.19
C GLY A 550 8.36 14.24 31.22
N ILE A 551 9.03 13.16 31.62
CA ILE A 551 9.97 12.41 30.75
C ILE A 551 9.19 11.56 29.75
N VAL A 552 8.18 10.81 30.23
CA VAL A 552 7.30 9.95 29.42
C VAL A 552 5.86 10.16 29.87
N ASN A 553 4.93 10.05 28.93
CA ASN A 553 3.49 10.10 29.17
C ASN A 553 2.80 8.88 28.53
N GLY A 554 1.46 8.85 28.53
CA GLY A 554 0.69 7.77 27.92
C GLY A 554 0.75 7.68 26.38
N GLY A 555 1.44 8.61 25.72
CA GLY A 555 1.54 8.69 24.27
C GLY A 555 2.98 8.78 23.80
N SER A 556 3.34 9.84 23.09
CA SER A 556 4.70 10.03 22.59
C SER A 556 5.25 11.38 23.04
N VAL A 557 6.56 11.45 23.25
CA VAL A 557 7.27 12.70 23.55
C VAL A 557 8.43 12.87 22.60
N LEU A 558 8.34 13.86 21.72
CA LEU A 558 9.40 14.27 20.79
C LEU A 558 10.12 15.49 21.36
N ARG A 559 11.42 15.39 21.61
CA ARG A 559 12.23 16.48 22.16
C ARG A 559 13.63 16.50 21.55
N ILE A 560 14.30 17.62 21.70
CA ILE A 560 15.75 17.71 21.53
C ILE A 560 16.45 17.90 22.86
N VAL A 561 17.70 17.42 22.91
CA VAL A 561 18.61 17.64 24.04
C VAL A 561 19.98 18.01 23.47
N ASP A 562 20.53 19.11 23.98
CA ASP A 562 21.85 19.63 23.66
C ASP A 562 22.77 19.42 24.86
N PHE A 563 23.91 18.81 24.59
CA PHE A 563 24.91 18.46 25.58
C PHE A 563 26.09 19.42 25.47
N PRO A 564 26.41 20.15 26.55
CA PRO A 564 27.57 21.02 26.57
C PRO A 564 28.88 20.22 26.41
N PRO A 565 29.97 20.86 25.94
CA PRO A 565 31.28 20.27 25.95
C PRO A 565 31.66 19.77 27.34
N ARG A 566 32.38 18.64 27.39
CA ARG A 566 32.89 18.04 28.64
C ARG A 566 31.80 17.83 29.71
N SER A 567 30.63 17.34 29.30
CA SER A 567 29.51 17.07 30.22
C SER A 567 29.29 15.58 30.45
N THR A 568 28.74 15.24 31.62
CA THR A 568 28.46 13.87 32.03
C THR A 568 26.96 13.70 32.22
N GLY A 569 26.42 12.62 31.69
CA GLY A 569 25.00 12.31 31.73
C GLY A 569 24.53 11.84 33.09
N LEU A 570 23.30 12.20 33.44
CA LEU A 570 22.64 11.69 34.63
C LEU A 570 22.15 10.26 34.39
N PHE A 571 22.60 9.33 35.23
CA PHE A 571 22.21 7.93 35.12
C PHE A 571 20.74 7.74 35.48
N HIS A 572 19.92 7.20 34.58
CA HIS A 572 18.52 6.93 34.87
C HIS A 572 17.95 5.80 34.01
N ARG A 573 16.85 5.22 34.46
CA ARG A 573 16.01 4.29 33.71
C ARG A 573 14.61 4.87 33.59
N THR A 574 14.19 5.11 32.37
CA THR A 574 12.80 5.45 32.04
C THR A 574 12.11 4.20 31.50
N ILE A 575 10.85 3.96 31.90
CA ILE A 575 10.07 2.82 31.37
C ILE A 575 9.48 3.22 30.01
N SER A 576 10.38 3.28 29.02
CA SER A 576 10.09 3.65 27.65
C SER A 576 10.96 2.91 26.65
N GLN A 577 10.48 2.90 25.41
CA GLN A 577 11.30 2.66 24.25
C GLN A 577 11.60 3.99 23.57
N ASP A 578 12.89 4.31 23.45
CA ASP A 578 13.34 5.58 22.92
C ASP A 578 14.06 5.38 21.58
N TYR A 579 13.72 6.22 20.61
CA TYR A 579 14.46 6.36 19.37
C TYR A 579 15.25 7.65 19.43
N ILE A 580 16.58 7.53 19.40
CA ILE A 580 17.49 8.64 19.62
C ILE A 580 18.35 8.80 18.38
N VAL A 581 18.40 10.01 17.83
CA VAL A 581 19.17 10.32 16.62
C VAL A 581 20.12 11.47 16.92
N VAL A 582 21.41 11.27 16.64
CA VAL A 582 22.42 12.34 16.81
C VAL A 582 22.35 13.27 15.62
N LEU A 583 21.91 14.51 15.84
CA LEU A 583 21.74 15.52 14.78
C LEU A 583 23.03 16.29 14.49
N THR A 584 23.86 16.53 15.50
CA THR A 584 25.17 17.18 15.37
C THR A 584 26.08 16.80 16.54
N GLY A 585 27.39 16.82 16.31
CA GLY A 585 28.40 16.45 17.32
C GLY A 585 28.46 14.95 17.60
N THR A 586 29.03 14.59 18.74
CA THR A 586 29.17 13.22 19.23
C THR A 586 28.73 13.15 20.69
N VAL A 587 27.88 12.17 21.01
CA VAL A 587 27.50 11.81 22.39
C VAL A 587 28.01 10.41 22.71
N ILE A 588 28.15 10.10 23.99
CA ILE A 588 28.56 8.78 24.47
C ILE A 588 27.42 8.19 25.29
N LEU A 589 26.91 7.05 24.82
CA LEU A 589 25.97 6.24 25.59
C LEU A 589 26.76 5.43 26.62
N THR A 590 26.51 5.69 27.91
CA THR A 590 27.09 4.97 29.03
C THR A 590 26.01 4.07 29.65
N LEU A 591 26.27 2.77 29.80
CA LEU A 591 25.36 1.80 30.44
C LEU A 591 25.83 1.41 31.84
N ASP A 592 24.95 0.83 32.65
CA ASP A 592 25.20 0.47 34.06
C ASP A 592 26.27 -0.60 34.25
N ASP A 593 26.63 -1.34 33.20
CA ASP A 593 27.79 -2.23 33.18
C ASP A 593 29.13 -1.50 32.97
N GLY A 594 29.10 -0.17 32.81
CA GLY A 594 30.26 0.68 32.56
C GLY A 594 30.67 0.77 31.10
N SER A 595 29.97 0.08 30.18
CA SER A 595 30.25 0.21 28.75
C SER A 595 29.94 1.62 28.26
N LYS A 596 30.82 2.14 27.39
CA LYS A 596 30.74 3.46 26.78
C LYS A 596 30.79 3.35 25.27
N THR A 597 29.75 3.83 24.60
CA THR A 597 29.63 3.75 23.14
C THR A 597 29.53 5.16 22.55
N PRO A 598 30.56 5.65 21.83
CA PRO A 598 30.51 6.94 21.15
C PRO A 598 29.63 6.88 19.89
N ILE A 599 28.80 7.90 19.71
CA ILE A 599 27.78 7.96 18.66
C ILE A 599 27.83 9.35 18.03
N SER A 600 28.33 9.41 16.80
CA SER A 600 28.48 10.64 16.04
C SER A 600 27.23 10.98 15.23
N GLN A 601 27.19 12.19 14.68
CA GLN A 601 26.14 12.69 13.79
C GLN A 601 25.66 11.64 12.75
N GLY A 602 24.35 11.48 12.64
CA GLY A 602 23.69 10.46 11.81
C GLY A 602 23.51 9.10 12.51
N GLY A 603 24.15 8.90 13.67
CA GLY A 603 23.96 7.70 14.49
C GLY A 603 22.57 7.63 15.10
N VAL A 604 22.08 6.40 15.25
CA VAL A 604 20.75 6.09 15.79
C VAL A 604 20.88 5.07 16.92
N VAL A 605 20.19 5.32 18.02
CA VAL A 605 20.08 4.40 19.16
C VAL A 605 18.62 4.03 19.40
N VAL A 606 18.39 2.75 19.62
CA VAL A 606 17.12 2.22 20.13
C VAL A 606 17.35 1.82 21.58
N GLN A 607 16.81 2.60 22.51
CA GLN A 607 16.97 2.40 23.94
C GLN A 607 15.72 1.72 24.50
N ARG A 608 15.89 0.62 25.26
CA ARG A 608 14.79 -0.26 25.67
C ARG A 608 14.71 -0.36 27.19
N ALA A 609 14.25 0.71 27.84
CA ALA A 609 14.17 0.82 29.30
C ALA A 609 15.45 0.37 30.03
N THR A 610 16.61 0.67 29.45
CA THR A 610 17.92 0.40 30.05
C THR A 610 18.30 1.53 31.01
N MET A 611 19.06 1.20 32.04
CA MET A 611 19.72 2.20 32.86
C MET A 611 20.87 2.80 32.04
N HIS A 612 20.89 4.11 31.88
CA HIS A 612 21.80 4.77 30.94
C HIS A 612 22.15 6.21 31.35
N GLY A 613 23.28 6.69 30.86
CA GLY A 613 23.70 8.09 30.87
C GLY A 613 24.17 8.53 29.49
N TRP A 614 24.05 9.82 29.22
CA TRP A 614 24.51 10.46 27.98
C TRP A 614 25.61 11.48 28.27
N ASP A 615 26.85 11.10 27.98
CA ASP A 615 28.02 11.96 28.16
C ASP A 615 28.36 12.71 26.86
N ASN A 616 29.07 13.82 26.97
CA ASN A 616 29.76 14.48 25.87
C ASN A 616 31.21 14.78 26.30
N ASP A 617 32.11 13.86 25.97
CA ASP A 617 33.54 14.00 26.28
C ASP A 617 34.28 14.94 25.30
N THR A 618 33.59 15.50 24.31
CA THR A 618 34.21 16.37 23.29
C THR A 618 34.27 17.84 23.74
N ASP A 619 35.02 18.65 23.00
CA ASP A 619 35.11 20.11 23.19
C ASP A 619 34.00 20.87 22.44
N GLU A 620 33.13 20.17 21.71
CA GLU A 620 32.05 20.74 20.91
C GLU A 620 30.67 20.39 21.50
N TRP A 621 29.67 21.22 21.23
CA TRP A 621 28.29 20.92 21.59
C TRP A 621 27.73 19.78 20.72
N ALA A 622 26.94 18.90 21.33
CA ALA A 622 26.24 17.83 20.61
C ALA A 622 24.73 17.96 20.80
N ARG A 623 23.93 17.54 19.81
CA ARG A 623 22.46 17.51 19.89
C ARG A 623 21.92 16.16 19.48
N ILE A 624 20.96 15.66 20.26
CA ILE A 624 20.15 14.51 19.91
C ILE A 624 18.68 14.91 19.75
N LEU A 625 17.98 14.17 18.89
CA LEU A 625 16.51 14.12 18.81
C LEU A 625 16.05 12.83 19.49
N CYS A 626 15.12 12.93 20.43
CA CYS A 626 14.56 11.78 21.14
C CYS A 626 13.06 11.67 20.87
N VAL A 627 12.60 10.46 20.49
CA VAL A 627 11.20 10.06 20.52
C VAL A 627 11.03 9.03 21.61
N LEU A 628 10.33 9.38 22.68
CA LEU A 628 10.07 8.48 23.81
C LEU A 628 8.63 7.98 23.73
N VAL A 629 8.45 6.67 23.89
CA VAL A 629 7.16 5.97 23.86
C VAL A 629 7.07 5.09 25.12
N PRO A 630 5.95 5.07 25.87
CA PRO A 630 5.81 4.23 27.05
C PRO A 630 5.99 2.76 26.68
N ALA A 631 6.71 2.03 27.53
CA ALA A 631 6.92 0.60 27.38
C ALA A 631 6.35 -0.16 28.57
N ASN A 632 6.22 -1.48 28.43
CA ASN A 632 6.06 -2.34 29.60
C ASN A 632 7.41 -2.42 30.33
N ASN A 633 7.37 -2.53 31.66
CA ASN A 633 8.58 -2.78 32.45
C ASN A 633 9.31 -4.03 31.94
N PRO A 634 10.65 -3.99 31.80
CA PRO A 634 11.45 -5.18 31.52
C PRO A 634 11.30 -6.22 32.63
N ILE A 635 11.19 -7.50 32.25
CA ILE A 635 11.19 -8.64 33.17
C ILE A 635 12.42 -9.48 32.85
N ILE A 636 13.38 -9.54 33.77
CA ILE A 636 14.61 -10.34 33.65
C ILE A 636 14.65 -11.29 34.83
N ASN A 637 14.70 -12.60 34.58
CA ASN A 637 14.69 -13.65 35.62
C ASN A 637 13.55 -13.44 36.64
N GLU A 638 12.34 -13.20 36.15
CA GLU A 638 11.12 -12.93 36.95
C GLU A 638 11.17 -11.64 37.80
N VAL A 639 12.25 -10.85 37.72
CA VAL A 639 12.35 -9.55 38.37
C VAL A 639 11.88 -8.46 37.41
N LYS A 640 10.86 -7.72 37.84
CA LYS A 640 10.36 -6.52 37.14
C LYS A 640 11.29 -5.34 37.44
N LEU A 641 11.88 -4.75 36.41
CA LEU A 641 12.72 -3.56 36.54
C LEU A 641 11.83 -2.30 36.56
N GLU A 642 11.93 -1.51 37.62
CA GLU A 642 11.15 -0.29 37.80
C GLU A 642 11.87 0.96 37.26
N GLN A 643 11.11 2.04 37.08
CA GLN A 643 11.65 3.35 36.75
C GLN A 643 12.59 3.83 37.86
N GLU A 644 13.74 4.38 37.48
CA GLU A 644 14.75 4.84 38.42
C GLU A 644 15.33 6.18 37.95
N MET A 645 15.13 7.22 38.76
CA MET A 645 15.57 8.58 38.44
C MET A 645 16.56 9.05 39.50
N THR A 646 17.76 9.48 39.10
CA THR A 646 18.77 10.05 40.01
C THR A 646 18.62 11.56 40.20
N PHE A 647 17.59 12.18 39.62
CA PHE A 647 17.33 13.62 39.64
C PHE A 647 15.82 13.93 39.66
N HIS A 648 15.46 15.14 40.12
CA HIS A 648 14.08 15.61 40.15
C HIS A 648 13.66 16.20 38.80
N VAL A 649 12.50 15.77 38.28
CA VAL A 649 11.86 16.32 37.08
C VAL A 649 10.75 17.27 37.52
N LYS A 650 10.80 18.55 37.15
CA LYS A 650 9.74 19.54 37.42
C LYS A 650 8.66 19.54 36.35
#